data_AF-A0A094H644-F1
#
_entry.id   AF-A0A094H644-F1
#
_cell.length_a   1.000
_cell.length_b   1.000
_cell.length_c   1.000
_cell.angle_alpha   90.00
_cell.angle_beta   90.00
_cell.angle_gamma   90.00
#
_symmetry.space_group_name_H-M   'P 1'
#
loop_
_entity.id
_entity.type
_entity.pdbx_description
1 polymer ?
#
loop_
_entity_poly.entity_id
_entity_poly.type
_entity_poly.pdbx_seq_one_letter_code
_entity_poly.pdbx_strand_id
1 'polypeptide(L)'
;MASNPQTFQSFGRPLANSSSFFSQRDNEHQLYGLFSDLNLNGEHRKQQISTPAPVAAVSSEDIELNDVRSTEKKLTTKQLRKQREAEQAAKTPKKPKTLASKAKKQNRIKIRFERRKSQKDRLDAINRDPKLVEKRIQALKQLHACAQDLHNATENKVALKQSLQNLTEALASHTEKTSAELYAELCQTNNQKSAEVLIGGSTNDTKSSEESFKNFVDNLEKPVPSSEPVPTSRGRKTARVKEVPVNITQPTFKLLAPSRDQKIRNAHNWKRAKPLIIDLTKAIERSDISIAKSYAAARVPIKNLAEGLERDFSDSYIDEFGLTDECHHYESLAEVPWDVQKYWHQRYSIFSLYDEGVYMTDDAWFGITPEPVAVQVASDMATSIDPSKTTIVDIFAGAGGNSIAFARSGRWDKVIAIEKDPSVIACAKNNAAIYGVADKITWINDDCFDFVTKDGNIDFKTSTIFASPPWGGPGYRGDEIFNLDTMQPYSAKQIHEMCKSTECALFLPRTSDLRQIAKLAPEGDKVEVVQYCMEGASKALVAYIPATSDSICHLSEAYMRSALAYVALAATFVQQAVTVPTVGLPARGSRNVHWVDTWATMPQLTEVGNLPPAPYTQSNSVFVDSTVRATFQVSIPGKTIRLRFTNVFGATDLPIDAVTIALPDGPAGTRAIHTRTLQTVTFSGKTSIIIPNGAQVVSDPINFEVKARQDIAVTYYTAAGQAGTNITSHPGSRVTSWYSRGNHVTAANLTDASVASSEHWYFLNGLEVDDPLGSTFAIVGDSITDGRGSTTNGNNRWADQLSLRLLKDRRTSHIGIANEAAGGNRVLHDGLGPNALGRIDRDVLAQPNVKYAMIYEGINDIGTGNSTTSVAEQYETSDRLIWAYQQMAERIHTAGIKVFIATITPFNQPADRFQPVWDAEREKTRQRVNKWIRENKVFDAVLDFDKVVRNPEHPNVMQERYNFDDFLHMGPEGYRALADSIPLSLFL
;
A
#
# COMPACT_ATOMS: atom_id res chain seq x y z
N MET A 1 -11.91 -64.17 -21.80
CA MET A 1 -10.61 -64.83 -22.11
C MET A 1 -10.20 -64.26 -23.47
N ALA A 2 -9.13 -63.46 -23.62
CA ALA A 2 -7.75 -63.64 -23.16
C ALA A 2 -7.04 -64.80 -23.89
N SER A 3 -5.79 -64.68 -24.38
CA SER A 3 -4.87 -63.52 -24.52
C SER A 3 -3.56 -64.02 -25.18
N ASN A 4 -2.78 -63.16 -25.86
CA ASN A 4 -1.34 -63.44 -26.04
C ASN A 4 -0.50 -62.18 -26.40
N PRO A 5 0.74 -62.02 -25.87
CA PRO A 5 1.68 -60.94 -26.24
C PRO A 5 2.89 -61.42 -27.08
N GLN A 6 3.77 -60.48 -27.46
CA GLN A 6 5.07 -60.72 -28.12
C GLN A 6 6.21 -59.90 -27.47
N THR A 7 7.46 -60.18 -27.84
CA THR A 7 8.70 -59.53 -27.36
C THR A 7 9.78 -59.42 -28.45
N PHE A 8 10.92 -58.78 -28.13
CA PHE A 8 12.22 -58.68 -28.86
C PHE A 8 12.48 -57.51 -29.85
N GLN A 9 13.22 -56.51 -29.34
CA GLN A 9 14.59 -56.09 -29.75
C GLN A 9 14.94 -55.93 -31.25
N SER A 10 15.67 -54.92 -31.78
CA SER A 10 16.57 -53.89 -31.23
C SER A 10 17.34 -53.16 -32.38
N PHE A 11 18.10 -52.10 -32.05
CA PHE A 11 19.24 -51.46 -32.76
C PHE A 11 19.11 -50.87 -34.20
N GLY A 12 19.64 -49.64 -34.39
CA GLY A 12 20.08 -49.11 -35.69
C GLY A 12 19.83 -47.62 -35.96
N ARG A 13 20.84 -46.75 -35.79
CA ARG A 13 20.98 -45.42 -36.45
C ARG A 13 22.30 -45.42 -37.25
N PRO A 14 22.43 -44.63 -38.34
CA PRO A 14 23.40 -43.51 -38.28
C PRO A 14 23.12 -42.29 -39.21
N LEU A 15 23.78 -41.15 -38.89
CA LEU A 15 24.16 -40.00 -39.75
C LEU A 15 23.04 -39.11 -40.40
N ALA A 16 23.31 -37.89 -40.94
CA ALA A 16 24.11 -36.73 -40.48
C ALA A 16 23.97 -35.52 -41.46
N ASN A 17 24.39 -34.31 -41.01
CA ASN A 17 24.75 -33.09 -41.77
C ASN A 17 23.64 -32.30 -42.51
N SER A 18 23.71 -30.96 -42.69
CA SER A 18 24.51 -29.91 -42.04
C SER A 18 24.03 -28.47 -42.42
N SER A 19 24.45 -27.45 -41.65
CA SER A 19 24.67 -26.02 -42.05
C SER A 19 23.47 -25.13 -42.52
N SER A 20 23.37 -23.81 -42.23
CA SER A 20 24.13 -22.89 -41.33
C SER A 20 23.60 -21.42 -41.36
N PHE A 21 24.04 -20.60 -40.39
CA PHE A 21 24.15 -19.10 -40.36
C PHE A 21 23.07 -18.17 -39.73
N PHE A 22 23.31 -17.77 -38.46
CA PHE A 22 23.16 -16.43 -37.80
C PHE A 22 21.77 -15.70 -37.79
N SER A 23 21.47 -14.79 -36.83
CA SER A 23 22.34 -13.94 -35.99
C SER A 23 21.98 -13.82 -34.49
N GLN A 24 22.86 -13.16 -33.75
CA GLN A 24 22.89 -12.99 -32.29
C GLN A 24 21.74 -12.14 -31.71
N ARG A 25 21.34 -12.44 -30.45
CA ARG A 25 21.52 -11.49 -29.33
C ARG A 25 21.26 -12.10 -27.94
N ASP A 26 21.93 -11.49 -26.95
CA ASP A 26 21.59 -11.33 -25.53
C ASP A 26 21.26 -12.59 -24.69
N ASN A 27 22.30 -13.14 -24.04
CA ASN A 27 22.21 -14.01 -22.86
C ASN A 27 22.57 -13.19 -21.60
N GLU A 28 21.67 -13.10 -20.61
CA GLU A 28 22.01 -13.11 -19.17
C GLU A 28 20.75 -13.17 -18.28
N HIS A 29 20.04 -14.31 -18.30
CA HIS A 29 18.99 -14.63 -17.31
C HIS A 29 18.80 -16.15 -17.19
N GLN A 30 19.67 -16.82 -16.42
CA GLN A 30 19.46 -18.21 -15.98
C GLN A 30 20.38 -18.54 -14.79
N LEU A 31 19.83 -18.61 -13.57
CA LEU A 31 20.45 -19.31 -12.44
C LEU A 31 19.42 -19.49 -11.29
N TYR A 32 18.58 -20.52 -11.40
CA TYR A 32 18.00 -21.26 -10.26
C TYR A 32 17.51 -22.62 -10.76
N GLY A 33 18.45 -23.55 -10.88
CA GLY A 33 18.22 -24.92 -11.33
C GLY A 33 19.54 -25.69 -11.37
N LEU A 34 19.50 -26.95 -10.94
CA LEU A 34 20.65 -27.86 -10.75
C LEU A 34 21.61 -27.48 -9.61
N PHE A 35 21.54 -28.27 -8.52
CA PHE A 35 22.75 -28.70 -7.82
C PHE A 35 23.07 -30.12 -8.29
N SER A 36 24.16 -30.28 -9.03
CA SER A 36 24.75 -31.58 -9.37
C SER A 36 26.24 -31.42 -9.66
N ASP A 37 27.02 -32.36 -9.14
CA ASP A 37 28.45 -32.62 -9.38
C ASP A 37 29.49 -31.61 -8.88
N LEU A 38 30.34 -32.12 -7.98
CA LEU A 38 31.63 -31.56 -7.56
C LEU A 38 32.71 -31.89 -8.60
N ASN A 39 33.67 -30.97 -8.82
CA ASN A 39 35.07 -31.38 -8.87
C ASN A 39 36.09 -30.27 -8.58
N LEU A 40 37.35 -30.66 -8.39
CA LEU A 40 38.45 -29.90 -7.82
C LEU A 40 39.43 -29.34 -8.88
N ASN A 41 40.44 -28.60 -8.38
CA ASN A 41 41.55 -27.90 -9.06
C ASN A 41 41.21 -26.46 -9.53
N GLY A 42 41.96 -25.40 -9.25
CA GLY A 42 43.11 -25.22 -8.35
C GLY A 42 44.42 -24.81 -9.04
N GLU A 43 44.79 -23.52 -8.96
CA GLU A 43 46.17 -23.04 -8.73
C GLU A 43 46.31 -21.49 -8.59
N HIS A 44 46.79 -21.06 -7.42
CA HIS A 44 47.84 -20.05 -7.14
C HIS A 44 48.07 -18.71 -7.92
N ARG A 45 48.47 -17.69 -7.10
CA ARG A 45 49.33 -16.50 -7.38
C ARG A 45 48.72 -15.29 -8.14
N LYS A 46 49.27 -14.05 -8.04
CA LYS A 46 49.81 -13.26 -6.89
C LYS A 46 50.14 -11.80 -7.33
N GLN A 47 49.79 -10.81 -6.51
CA GLN A 47 50.49 -9.51 -6.25
C GLN A 47 50.91 -8.53 -7.40
N GLN A 48 50.35 -7.31 -7.31
CA GLN A 48 51.02 -5.97 -7.29
C GLN A 48 51.47 -5.17 -8.56
N ILE A 49 50.89 -3.95 -8.67
CA ILE A 49 51.52 -2.61 -8.83
C ILE A 49 52.35 -2.26 -10.10
N SER A 50 51.88 -1.29 -10.92
CA SER A 50 52.50 0.07 -11.07
C SER A 50 51.82 0.95 -12.15
N THR A 51 52.18 2.25 -12.18
CA THR A 51 51.82 3.32 -13.16
C THR A 51 53.12 3.89 -13.80
N PRO A 52 53.18 4.99 -14.60
CA PRO A 52 52.24 5.71 -15.47
C PRO A 52 52.78 5.91 -16.95
N ALA A 53 52.22 6.84 -17.75
CA ALA A 53 52.57 7.15 -19.17
C ALA A 53 53.71 8.18 -19.38
N PRO A 54 54.24 8.38 -20.62
CA PRO A 54 54.15 9.72 -21.27
C PRO A 54 54.19 9.83 -22.84
N VAL A 55 53.55 10.90 -23.37
CA VAL A 55 53.96 11.89 -24.44
C VAL A 55 54.55 11.45 -25.82
N ALA A 56 53.96 11.98 -26.93
CA ALA A 56 54.64 12.69 -28.07
C ALA A 56 53.69 13.12 -29.23
N ALA A 57 54.03 14.18 -30.00
CA ALA A 57 53.39 14.58 -31.28
C ALA A 57 54.25 15.59 -32.11
N VAL A 58 54.26 15.50 -33.45
CA VAL A 58 54.93 16.45 -34.42
C VAL A 58 54.14 16.54 -35.75
N SER A 59 54.47 17.49 -36.65
CA SER A 59 53.60 18.11 -37.68
C SER A 59 54.24 18.36 -39.07
N SER A 60 53.41 18.81 -40.05
CA SER A 60 53.72 19.46 -41.35
C SER A 60 52.40 19.96 -42.01
N GLU A 61 52.23 20.98 -42.89
CA GLU A 61 52.86 22.29 -43.21
C GLU A 61 51.80 23.10 -44.07
N ASP A 62 51.94 24.09 -44.98
CA ASP A 62 53.03 24.66 -45.81
C ASP A 62 52.66 26.09 -46.39
N ILE A 63 53.46 26.61 -47.34
CA ILE A 63 53.53 27.85 -48.17
C ILE A 63 52.30 28.11 -49.12
N GLU A 64 51.97 29.28 -49.74
CA GLU A 64 52.65 30.58 -50.07
C GLU A 64 51.79 31.88 -49.80
N LEU A 65 51.64 32.81 -50.76
CA LEU A 65 51.17 34.22 -50.62
C LEU A 65 50.45 34.77 -51.88
N ASN A 66 49.48 35.73 -51.74
CA ASN A 66 49.65 37.15 -52.15
C ASN A 66 48.36 38.04 -52.21
N ASP A 67 48.59 39.33 -51.93
CA ASP A 67 47.89 40.61 -52.22
C ASP A 67 46.35 40.86 -52.16
N VAL A 68 45.96 41.56 -51.07
CA VAL A 68 45.40 42.95 -51.05
C VAL A 68 44.24 43.34 -52.00
N ARG A 69 43.02 43.45 -51.44
CA ARG A 69 42.34 44.77 -51.29
C ARG A 69 41.18 44.81 -50.28
N SER A 70 40.92 46.04 -49.82
CA SER A 70 39.98 46.47 -48.77
C SER A 70 38.50 46.07 -48.93
N THR A 71 37.86 45.68 -47.81
CA THR A 71 36.46 46.02 -47.48
C THR A 71 36.27 46.10 -45.96
N GLU A 72 35.33 46.94 -45.49
CA GLU A 72 35.17 47.28 -44.08
C GLU A 72 34.39 46.21 -43.29
N LYS A 73 34.91 45.79 -42.13
CA LYS A 73 34.10 45.12 -41.08
C LYS A 73 33.79 46.12 -39.96
N LYS A 74 32.54 46.58 -39.92
CA LYS A 74 32.02 47.60 -38.99
C LYS A 74 32.33 47.26 -37.53
N LEU A 75 32.91 48.21 -36.79
CA LEU A 75 33.06 48.13 -35.34
C LEU A 75 31.69 47.98 -34.67
N THR A 76 31.60 47.08 -33.69
CA THR A 76 30.35 46.89 -32.94
C THR A 76 30.05 48.09 -32.06
N THR A 77 28.77 48.31 -31.74
CA THR A 77 28.28 49.38 -30.84
C THR A 77 29.01 49.38 -29.48
N LYS A 78 29.47 48.20 -29.04
CA LYS A 78 30.22 47.97 -27.80
C LYS A 78 31.66 48.51 -27.86
N GLN A 79 32.30 48.49 -29.04
CA GLN A 79 33.65 49.03 -29.26
C GLN A 79 33.61 50.57 -29.41
N LEU A 80 32.71 51.10 -30.25
CA LEU A 80 32.50 52.54 -30.42
C LEU A 80 32.19 53.26 -29.09
N ARG A 81 31.38 52.64 -28.24
CA ARG A 81 31.10 53.16 -26.89
C ARG A 81 32.36 53.22 -26.02
N LYS A 82 33.17 52.15 -26.00
CA LYS A 82 34.39 52.05 -25.18
C LYS A 82 35.44 53.08 -25.60
N GLN A 83 35.50 53.41 -26.89
CA GLN A 83 36.38 54.45 -27.44
C GLN A 83 35.93 55.86 -27.00
N ARG A 84 34.63 56.18 -27.10
CA ARG A 84 34.06 57.45 -26.60
C ARG A 84 34.22 57.64 -25.09
N GLU A 85 34.05 56.57 -24.30
CA GLU A 85 34.26 56.61 -22.84
C GLU A 85 35.74 56.89 -22.48
N ALA A 86 36.71 56.40 -23.27
CA ALA A 86 38.12 56.72 -23.10
C ALA A 86 38.46 58.18 -23.48
N GLU A 87 37.92 58.69 -24.58
CA GLU A 87 38.14 60.08 -25.01
C GLU A 87 37.54 61.12 -24.06
N GLN A 88 36.42 60.81 -23.41
CA GLN A 88 35.85 61.66 -22.35
C GLN A 88 36.71 61.65 -21.08
N ALA A 89 37.32 60.51 -20.71
CA ALA A 89 38.16 60.41 -19.53
C ALA A 89 39.42 61.29 -19.61
N ALA A 90 39.94 61.53 -20.81
CA ALA A 90 41.13 62.37 -21.03
C ALA A 90 40.89 63.88 -20.89
N LYS A 91 39.63 64.37 -20.90
CA LYS A 91 39.29 65.79 -21.10
C LYS A 91 38.76 66.53 -19.86
N THR A 92 39.04 66.08 -18.62
CA THR A 92 38.64 66.86 -17.42
C THR A 92 39.57 66.66 -16.19
N PRO A 93 40.49 67.61 -15.89
CA PRO A 93 41.26 67.59 -14.66
C PRO A 93 40.39 67.98 -13.45
N LYS A 94 40.54 67.30 -12.31
CA LYS A 94 39.87 67.64 -11.03
C LYS A 94 40.90 67.96 -9.94
N LYS A 95 40.77 69.15 -9.35
CA LYS A 95 41.72 69.74 -8.38
C LYS A 95 42.07 68.81 -7.21
N PRO A 96 43.32 68.85 -6.70
CA PRO A 96 43.74 68.04 -5.55
C PRO A 96 42.98 68.42 -4.27
N LYS A 97 42.80 67.46 -3.36
CA LYS A 97 42.14 67.65 -2.07
C LYS A 97 43.15 67.59 -0.93
N THR A 98 43.08 68.58 -0.04
CA THR A 98 43.99 68.82 1.10
C THR A 98 44.03 67.66 2.10
N LEU A 99 45.06 67.62 2.95
CA LEU A 99 45.21 66.57 3.98
C LEU A 99 43.98 66.45 4.90
N ALA A 100 43.43 67.55 5.40
CA ALA A 100 42.18 67.53 6.18
C ALA A 100 40.97 66.98 5.38
N SER A 101 40.92 67.22 4.06
CA SER A 101 39.89 66.66 3.17
C SER A 101 40.11 65.16 2.91
N LYS A 102 41.36 64.71 2.76
CA LYS A 102 41.73 63.29 2.71
C LYS A 102 41.39 62.59 4.02
N ALA A 103 41.70 63.18 5.18
CA ALA A 103 41.37 62.65 6.49
C ALA A 103 39.85 62.57 6.73
N LYS A 104 39.07 63.64 6.46
CA LYS A 104 37.59 63.57 6.52
C LYS A 104 37.02 62.56 5.51
N LYS A 105 37.65 62.35 4.35
CA LYS A 105 37.25 61.31 3.38
C LYS A 105 37.60 59.90 3.87
N GLN A 106 38.81 59.67 4.40
CA GLN A 106 39.23 58.39 4.96
C GLN A 106 38.42 58.04 6.21
N ASN A 107 38.14 58.98 7.10
CA ASN A 107 37.31 58.71 8.28
C ASN A 107 35.84 58.49 7.89
N ARG A 108 35.28 59.24 6.93
CA ARG A 108 33.96 58.90 6.33
C ARG A 108 33.97 57.54 5.62
N ILE A 109 35.08 57.12 5.00
CA ILE A 109 35.20 55.79 4.41
C ILE A 109 35.31 54.72 5.50
N LYS A 110 36.12 54.93 6.55
CA LYS A 110 36.30 54.01 7.67
C LYS A 110 34.99 53.82 8.43
N ILE A 111 34.33 54.90 8.87
CA ILE A 111 33.00 54.84 9.50
C ILE A 111 31.95 54.18 8.58
N ARG A 112 32.01 54.40 7.25
CA ARG A 112 31.08 53.76 6.28
C ARG A 112 31.46 52.31 5.95
N PHE A 113 32.71 51.91 6.18
CA PHE A 113 33.20 50.54 6.04
C PHE A 113 32.93 49.75 7.32
N GLU A 114 33.09 50.35 8.49
CA GLU A 114 32.73 49.81 9.80
C GLU A 114 31.20 49.72 9.98
N ARG A 115 30.43 50.74 9.55
CA ARG A 115 28.96 50.60 9.46
C ARG A 115 28.54 49.53 8.45
N ARG A 116 29.23 49.37 7.32
CA ARG A 116 28.94 48.29 6.36
C ARG A 116 29.39 46.92 6.84
N LYS A 117 30.47 46.84 7.62
CA LYS A 117 30.93 45.62 8.28
C LYS A 117 29.95 45.25 9.39
N SER A 118 29.64 46.15 10.31
CA SER A 118 28.57 45.96 11.32
C SER A 118 27.22 45.62 10.71
N GLN A 119 26.80 46.25 9.61
CA GLN A 119 25.59 45.85 8.88
C GLN A 119 25.73 44.46 8.24
N LYS A 120 26.86 44.12 7.62
CA LYS A 120 27.09 42.80 7.03
C LYS A 120 27.15 41.72 8.11
N ASP A 121 27.93 41.92 9.16
CA ASP A 121 28.10 40.99 10.26
C ASP A 121 26.77 40.80 11.03
N ARG A 122 25.93 41.84 11.16
CA ARG A 122 24.53 41.71 11.61
C ARG A 122 23.66 40.97 10.60
N LEU A 123 23.80 41.21 9.29
CA LEU A 123 23.04 40.49 8.26
C LEU A 123 23.43 39.01 8.20
N ASP A 124 24.71 38.70 8.32
CA ASP A 124 25.28 37.36 8.32
C ASP A 124 24.98 36.62 9.63
N ALA A 125 24.73 37.33 10.73
CA ALA A 125 24.17 36.75 11.97
C ALA A 125 22.66 36.49 11.83
N ILE A 126 21.90 37.45 11.30
CA ILE A 126 20.46 37.28 10.98
C ILE A 126 20.25 36.14 9.98
N ASN A 127 21.16 35.97 9.01
CA ASN A 127 21.15 34.86 8.04
C ASN A 127 21.66 33.52 8.63
N ARG A 128 21.88 33.42 9.94
CA ARG A 128 22.30 32.20 10.66
C ARG A 128 21.36 31.84 11.82
N ASP A 129 20.37 32.67 12.11
CA ASP A 129 19.30 32.39 13.07
C ASP A 129 18.03 32.08 12.26
N PRO A 130 17.58 30.82 12.19
CA PRO A 130 16.44 30.44 11.36
C PRO A 130 15.18 31.25 11.66
N LYS A 131 14.93 31.57 12.93
CA LYS A 131 13.74 32.32 13.38
C LYS A 131 13.81 33.80 12.99
N LEU A 132 14.99 34.32 12.68
CA LEU A 132 15.18 35.65 12.09
C LEU A 132 15.17 35.65 10.54
N VAL A 133 15.48 34.52 9.88
CA VAL A 133 15.31 34.37 8.43
C VAL A 133 13.83 34.16 8.08
N GLU A 134 13.13 33.29 8.79
CA GLU A 134 11.71 33.00 8.60
C GLU A 134 10.84 34.26 8.75
N LYS A 135 10.96 34.97 9.88
CA LYS A 135 10.29 36.27 10.11
C LYS A 135 10.56 37.29 9.00
N ARG A 136 11.74 37.23 8.38
CA ARG A 136 12.15 38.13 7.29
C ARG A 136 11.60 37.70 5.93
N ILE A 137 11.38 36.40 5.68
CA ILE A 137 10.59 35.90 4.55
C ILE A 137 9.12 36.31 4.74
N GLN A 138 8.57 36.13 5.94
CA GLN A 138 7.21 36.52 6.29
C GLN A 138 6.99 38.04 6.13
N ALA A 139 7.92 38.88 6.61
CA ALA A 139 7.91 40.33 6.40
C ALA A 139 8.05 40.73 4.91
N LEU A 140 8.83 39.99 4.11
CA LEU A 140 8.91 40.20 2.65
C LEU A 140 7.60 39.80 1.93
N LYS A 141 6.91 38.76 2.41
CA LYS A 141 5.57 38.36 1.93
C LYS A 141 4.50 39.39 2.31
N GLN A 142 4.52 39.91 3.54
CA GLN A 142 3.67 41.02 3.96
C GLN A 142 3.94 42.30 3.15
N LEU A 143 5.21 42.65 2.91
CA LEU A 143 5.60 43.74 2.01
C LEU A 143 5.11 43.53 0.57
N HIS A 144 5.07 42.29 0.08
CA HIS A 144 4.51 41.96 -1.22
C HIS A 144 2.98 42.12 -1.25
N ALA A 145 2.28 41.66 -0.20
CA ALA A 145 0.84 41.83 -0.03
C ALA A 145 0.47 43.31 0.07
N CYS A 146 1.08 44.09 0.96
CA CYS A 146 0.82 45.53 1.05
C CYS A 146 1.17 46.29 -0.24
N ALA A 147 2.16 45.83 -1.03
CA ALA A 147 2.45 46.40 -2.35
C ALA A 147 1.43 45.98 -3.44
N GLN A 148 0.78 44.83 -3.29
CA GLN A 148 -0.36 44.39 -4.10
C GLN A 148 -1.59 45.25 -3.76
N ASP A 149 -1.88 45.44 -2.46
CA ASP A 149 -3.02 46.23 -1.98
C ASP A 149 -2.87 47.71 -2.35
N LEU A 150 -1.69 48.30 -2.16
CA LEU A 150 -1.40 49.68 -2.55
C LEU A 150 -1.46 49.89 -4.08
N HIS A 151 -1.23 48.84 -4.88
CA HIS A 151 -1.42 48.87 -6.33
C HIS A 151 -2.90 48.83 -6.72
N ASN A 152 -3.74 48.13 -5.95
CA ASN A 152 -5.19 48.06 -6.14
C ASN A 152 -5.92 49.31 -5.58
N ALA A 153 -5.40 49.93 -4.53
CA ALA A 153 -6.03 51.02 -3.78
C ALA A 153 -5.88 52.42 -4.42
N THR A 154 -5.48 52.53 -5.69
CA THR A 154 -5.06 53.80 -6.31
C THR A 154 -6.12 54.91 -6.38
N GLU A 155 -7.40 54.60 -6.14
CA GLU A 155 -8.50 55.58 -6.13
C GLU A 155 -9.16 55.76 -4.75
N ASN A 156 -8.85 54.92 -3.75
CA ASN A 156 -9.50 54.95 -2.43
C ASN A 156 -8.54 55.41 -1.32
N LYS A 157 -8.69 56.67 -0.89
CA LYS A 157 -7.88 57.29 0.18
C LYS A 157 -7.98 56.58 1.54
N VAL A 158 -9.10 55.91 1.85
CA VAL A 158 -9.27 55.19 3.12
C VAL A 158 -8.44 53.90 3.10
N ALA A 159 -8.53 53.13 2.02
CA ALA A 159 -7.69 51.93 1.81
C ALA A 159 -6.19 52.28 1.78
N LEU A 160 -5.82 53.40 1.14
CA LEU A 160 -4.43 53.88 1.12
C LEU A 160 -3.92 54.22 2.53
N LYS A 161 -4.74 54.84 3.39
CA LYS A 161 -4.39 55.15 4.78
C LYS A 161 -4.23 53.86 5.61
N GLN A 162 -5.16 52.91 5.49
CA GLN A 162 -5.07 51.64 6.20
C GLN A 162 -3.84 50.83 5.77
N SER A 163 -3.54 50.78 4.48
CA SER A 163 -2.34 50.10 3.95
C SER A 163 -1.04 50.69 4.50
N LEU A 164 -0.97 52.02 4.61
CA LEU A 164 0.16 52.72 5.24
C LEU A 164 0.26 52.43 6.74
N GLN A 165 -0.86 52.38 7.46
CA GLN A 165 -0.88 52.10 8.88
C GLN A 165 -0.46 50.66 9.20
N ASN A 166 -1.01 49.67 8.48
CA ASN A 166 -0.59 48.27 8.58
C ASN A 166 0.92 48.10 8.29
N LEU A 167 1.45 48.83 7.30
CA LEU A 167 2.89 48.84 6.97
C LEU A 167 3.74 49.44 8.11
N THR A 168 3.25 50.50 8.76
CA THR A 168 3.90 51.13 9.93
C THR A 168 3.91 50.19 11.13
N GLU A 169 2.80 49.49 11.40
CA GLU A 169 2.68 48.56 12.53
C GLU A 169 3.58 47.33 12.34
N ALA A 170 3.64 46.78 11.12
CA ALA A 170 4.60 45.73 10.76
C ALA A 170 6.07 46.18 10.99
N LEU A 171 6.42 47.40 10.58
CA LEU A 171 7.76 47.96 10.80
C LEU A 171 8.07 48.25 12.29
N ALA A 172 7.07 48.73 13.05
CA ALA A 172 7.22 49.03 14.47
C ALA A 172 7.61 47.77 15.27
N SER A 173 7.01 46.63 14.94
CA SER A 173 7.27 45.32 15.57
C SER A 173 8.74 44.83 15.47
N HIS A 174 9.60 45.51 14.72
CA HIS A 174 11.01 45.16 14.49
C HIS A 174 11.99 46.27 14.94
N THR A 175 11.55 47.19 15.82
CA THR A 175 12.41 48.18 16.50
C THR A 175 12.06 48.29 17.98
N GLU A 176 12.97 48.81 18.81
CA GLU A 176 12.71 49.03 20.25
C GLU A 176 11.78 50.23 20.55
N LYS A 177 11.19 50.87 19.53
CA LYS A 177 10.15 51.90 19.68
C LYS A 177 8.76 51.29 19.64
N THR A 178 7.83 51.86 20.41
CA THR A 178 6.41 51.50 20.34
C THR A 178 5.74 52.01 19.05
N SER A 179 4.66 51.35 18.64
CA SER A 179 3.83 51.76 17.49
C SER A 179 3.25 53.17 17.65
N ALA A 180 2.95 53.60 18.88
CA ALA A 180 2.47 54.96 19.17
C ALA A 180 3.52 56.04 18.88
N GLU A 181 4.80 55.81 19.22
CA GLU A 181 5.89 56.77 18.97
C GLU A 181 6.17 56.95 17.48
N LEU A 182 6.16 55.85 16.71
CA LEU A 182 6.35 55.89 15.26
C LEU A 182 5.19 56.56 14.54
N TYR A 183 3.94 56.32 14.98
CA TYR A 183 2.77 57.00 14.44
C TYR A 183 2.75 58.50 14.79
N ALA A 184 3.25 58.89 15.98
CA ALA A 184 3.39 60.29 16.37
C ALA A 184 4.44 61.05 15.51
N GLU A 185 5.60 60.43 15.23
CA GLU A 185 6.61 61.02 14.31
C GLU A 185 6.06 61.19 12.89
N LEU A 186 5.24 60.24 12.41
CA LEU A 186 4.53 60.36 11.12
C LEU A 186 3.50 61.50 11.12
N CYS A 187 2.73 61.69 12.20
CA CYS A 187 1.73 62.75 12.28
C CYS A 187 2.33 64.17 12.37
N GLN A 188 3.54 64.34 12.90
CA GLN A 188 4.17 65.66 13.04
C GLN A 188 4.75 66.23 11.73
N THR A 189 4.86 65.44 10.66
CA THR A 189 5.54 65.86 9.42
C THR A 189 4.64 66.43 8.33
N ASN A 190 3.40 66.83 8.64
CA ASN A 190 2.59 67.62 7.71
C ASN A 190 1.85 68.78 8.38
N ASN A 191 1.87 69.95 7.73
CA ASN A 191 1.26 71.17 8.23
C ASN A 191 -0.27 71.11 8.20
N GLN A 192 -0.90 71.99 8.99
CA GLN A 192 -2.35 72.16 9.09
C GLN A 192 -3.06 72.30 7.71
N LYS A 193 -4.33 71.85 7.65
CA LYS A 193 -5.35 71.99 6.56
C LYS A 193 -5.63 70.78 5.65
N SER A 194 -5.78 69.57 6.19
CA SER A 194 -6.39 68.44 5.44
C SER A 194 -7.21 67.47 6.31
N ALA A 195 -7.74 67.93 7.44
CA ALA A 195 -8.40 67.10 8.46
C ALA A 195 -9.93 67.31 8.60
N GLU A 196 -10.58 68.06 7.70
CA GLU A 196 -11.93 68.61 7.94
C GLU A 196 -13.03 68.09 6.98
N VAL A 197 -12.78 67.07 6.15
CA VAL A 197 -13.75 66.61 5.11
C VAL A 197 -13.95 65.08 5.06
N LEU A 198 -13.50 64.32 6.07
CA LEU A 198 -13.64 62.84 6.11
C LEU A 198 -14.18 62.30 7.45
N ILE A 199 -15.01 63.09 8.13
CA ILE A 199 -16.05 62.57 9.03
C ILE A 199 -17.36 63.23 8.61
N GLY A 200 -18.39 62.41 8.34
CA GLY A 200 -19.75 62.89 8.10
C GLY A 200 -20.43 63.23 9.42
N GLY A 201 -20.08 64.37 10.02
CA GLY A 201 -20.66 64.82 11.28
C GLY A 201 -19.90 66.03 11.84
N SER A 202 -20.64 67.10 12.15
CA SER A 202 -20.09 68.31 12.77
C SER A 202 -20.04 68.19 14.29
N THR A 203 -18.95 68.67 14.89
CA THR A 203 -18.92 69.39 16.19
C THR A 203 -19.95 68.97 17.27
N ASN A 204 -19.55 68.13 18.23
CA ASN A 204 -19.33 68.53 19.64
C ASN A 204 -19.19 67.33 20.61
N ASP A 205 -18.85 67.66 21.86
CA ASP A 205 -18.86 66.83 23.07
C ASP A 205 -17.99 65.56 23.10
N THR A 206 -16.71 65.83 23.39
CA THR A 206 -15.80 64.91 24.06
C THR A 206 -16.40 64.34 25.36
N LYS A 207 -16.60 63.01 25.46
CA LYS A 207 -16.67 62.26 26.72
C LYS A 207 -16.47 60.75 26.52
N SER A 208 -15.62 60.18 27.40
CA SER A 208 -15.43 58.75 27.72
C SER A 208 -15.69 57.70 26.62
N SER A 209 -14.61 57.21 25.97
CA SER A 209 -14.66 56.00 25.15
C SER A 209 -14.61 54.68 25.96
N GLU A 210 -14.35 54.74 27.27
CA GLU A 210 -14.25 53.55 28.14
C GLU A 210 -15.63 53.01 28.54
N GLU A 211 -16.64 53.88 28.63
CA GLU A 211 -17.97 53.54 29.13
C GLU A 211 -18.81 52.76 28.09
N SER A 212 -18.57 53.00 26.79
CA SER A 212 -19.18 52.22 25.70
C SER A 212 -18.58 50.82 25.55
N PHE A 213 -17.30 50.62 25.89
CA PHE A 213 -16.67 49.30 25.81
C PHE A 213 -17.17 48.37 26.91
N LYS A 214 -17.37 48.89 28.13
CA LYS A 214 -17.86 48.11 29.26
C LYS A 214 -19.29 47.59 29.05
N ASN A 215 -20.19 48.45 28.55
CA ASN A 215 -21.56 48.07 28.20
C ASN A 215 -21.67 47.01 27.09
N PHE A 216 -20.62 46.80 26.27
CA PHE A 216 -20.58 45.72 25.29
C PHE A 216 -20.28 44.36 25.93
N VAL A 217 -19.41 44.32 26.93
CA VAL A 217 -19.04 43.09 27.67
C VAL A 217 -20.19 42.62 28.57
N ASP A 218 -20.80 43.54 29.34
CA ASP A 218 -21.85 43.23 30.34
C ASP A 218 -23.18 42.70 29.73
N ASN A 219 -23.29 42.58 28.40
CA ASN A 219 -24.46 42.06 27.69
C ASN A 219 -24.28 40.65 27.08
N LEU A 220 -23.12 39.99 27.24
CA LEU A 220 -22.89 38.64 26.73
C LEU A 220 -23.29 37.51 27.71
N GLU A 221 -23.57 37.82 28.99
CA GLU A 221 -23.87 36.82 30.04
C GLU A 221 -25.33 36.84 30.54
N LYS A 222 -26.31 36.42 29.72
CA LYS A 222 -27.68 36.08 30.19
C LYS A 222 -28.29 34.86 29.47
N PRO A 223 -28.56 33.74 30.16
CA PRO A 223 -29.12 32.52 29.55
C PRO A 223 -30.66 32.43 29.70
N VAL A 224 -31.37 32.08 28.61
CA VAL A 224 -32.82 31.78 28.58
C VAL A 224 -33.15 30.95 27.32
N PRO A 225 -34.21 30.11 27.29
CA PRO A 225 -34.41 28.91 28.09
C PRO A 225 -34.52 27.63 27.21
N SER A 226 -34.67 26.48 27.86
CA SER A 226 -34.90 25.18 27.20
C SER A 226 -36.22 25.07 26.43
N SER A 227 -36.21 24.39 25.28
CA SER A 227 -37.40 23.83 24.61
C SER A 227 -37.37 22.29 24.62
N GLU A 228 -38.54 21.66 24.63
CA GLU A 228 -38.70 20.20 24.71
C GLU A 228 -38.45 19.50 23.35
N PRO A 229 -38.03 18.21 23.36
CA PRO A 229 -37.66 17.49 22.15
C PRO A 229 -38.87 17.13 21.27
N VAL A 230 -38.92 17.67 20.05
CA VAL A 230 -39.77 17.17 18.97
C VAL A 230 -39.25 15.78 18.54
N PRO A 231 -40.11 14.75 18.37
CA PRO A 231 -39.65 13.40 18.07
C PRO A 231 -39.03 13.30 16.67
N THR A 232 -37.70 13.15 16.61
CA THR A 232 -36.96 12.98 15.35
C THR A 232 -37.28 11.62 14.69
N SER A 233 -37.79 11.66 13.46
CA SER A 233 -37.92 10.47 12.63
C SER A 233 -36.52 9.99 12.22
N ARG A 234 -35.98 9.00 12.93
CA ARG A 234 -34.59 8.53 12.81
C ARG A 234 -34.19 8.25 11.36
N GLY A 235 -33.43 9.16 10.77
CA GLY A 235 -32.75 8.96 9.49
C GLY A 235 -31.71 7.86 9.63
N ARG A 236 -31.73 6.87 8.74
CA ARG A 236 -30.79 5.75 8.81
C ARG A 236 -29.44 6.20 8.22
N LYS A 237 -28.49 6.61 9.09
CA LYS A 237 -27.10 6.88 8.68
C LYS A 237 -26.57 5.71 7.86
N THR A 238 -25.95 5.98 6.71
CA THR A 238 -25.47 4.94 5.79
C THR A 238 -24.13 5.33 5.17
N ALA A 239 -23.19 4.38 5.09
CA ALA A 239 -22.00 4.49 4.26
C ALA A 239 -22.31 3.97 2.84
N ARG A 240 -21.75 4.60 1.81
CA ARG A 240 -21.80 4.10 0.43
C ARG A 240 -20.40 3.70 0.00
N VAL A 241 -20.20 2.41 -0.26
CA VAL A 241 -18.92 1.89 -0.78
C VAL A 241 -18.84 2.08 -2.30
N LYS A 242 -17.67 2.47 -2.77
CA LYS A 242 -17.24 2.59 -4.17
C LYS A 242 -15.86 1.92 -4.28
N GLU A 243 -15.65 1.10 -5.29
CA GLU A 243 -14.32 0.54 -5.59
C GLU A 243 -13.66 1.35 -6.71
N VAL A 244 -12.38 1.65 -6.55
CA VAL A 244 -11.55 2.35 -7.54
C VAL A 244 -10.34 1.48 -7.90
N PRO A 245 -10.26 0.96 -9.13
CA PRO A 245 -9.08 0.23 -9.60
C PRO A 245 -7.93 1.21 -9.82
N VAL A 246 -6.82 0.96 -9.13
CA VAL A 246 -5.59 1.75 -9.22
C VAL A 246 -4.71 1.17 -10.32
N ASN A 247 -4.42 1.97 -11.35
CA ASN A 247 -3.71 1.51 -12.53
C ASN A 247 -2.18 1.53 -12.33
N ILE A 248 -1.51 0.42 -12.64
CA ILE A 248 -0.09 0.17 -12.30
C ILE A 248 0.86 0.44 -13.49
N THR A 249 0.32 0.88 -14.63
CA THR A 249 1.13 1.40 -15.74
C THR A 249 2.08 2.49 -15.25
N GLN A 250 3.39 2.24 -15.33
CA GLN A 250 4.42 3.22 -14.93
C GLN A 250 4.12 4.59 -15.57
N PRO A 251 4.01 5.68 -14.76
CA PRO A 251 3.78 7.01 -15.31
C PRO A 251 5.00 7.45 -16.13
N THR A 252 4.87 7.46 -17.47
CA THR A 252 5.94 7.86 -18.41
C THR A 252 6.12 9.38 -18.46
N PHE A 253 6.46 9.97 -17.31
CA PHE A 253 6.77 11.38 -17.17
C PHE A 253 8.24 11.66 -17.53
N LYS A 254 8.46 12.66 -18.38
CA LYS A 254 9.80 13.16 -18.70
C LYS A 254 10.46 13.75 -17.44
N LEU A 255 11.70 13.35 -17.15
CA LEU A 255 12.57 14.10 -16.24
C LEU A 255 12.65 15.56 -16.69
N LEU A 256 12.19 16.48 -15.86
CA LEU A 256 12.43 17.92 -15.98
C LEU A 256 13.59 18.33 -15.06
N ALA A 257 14.79 17.82 -15.37
CA ALA A 257 16.01 18.30 -14.74
C ALA A 257 16.11 19.84 -14.88
N PRO A 258 16.36 20.59 -13.79
CA PRO A 258 16.33 22.05 -13.81
C PRO A 258 17.44 22.59 -14.71
N SER A 259 17.05 23.00 -15.92
CA SER A 259 17.95 23.44 -17.00
C SER A 259 19.04 24.41 -16.51
N ARG A 260 20.23 24.32 -17.12
CA ARG A 260 21.36 25.23 -16.90
C ARG A 260 20.94 26.71 -16.97
N ASP A 261 19.99 27.03 -17.85
CA ASP A 261 19.42 28.37 -17.99
C ASP A 261 18.57 28.80 -16.79
N GLN A 262 17.89 27.89 -16.09
CA GLN A 262 17.15 28.22 -14.87
C GLN A 262 18.10 28.70 -13.76
N LYS A 263 19.23 28.01 -13.57
CA LYS A 263 20.27 28.42 -12.62
C LYS A 263 20.91 29.77 -13.03
N ILE A 264 21.06 30.04 -14.33
CA ILE A 264 21.53 31.34 -14.86
C ILE A 264 20.47 32.46 -14.68
N ARG A 265 19.18 32.17 -14.84
CA ARG A 265 18.06 33.10 -14.64
C ARG A 265 18.00 33.61 -13.19
N ASN A 266 18.09 32.71 -12.21
CA ASN A 266 18.05 33.10 -10.79
C ASN A 266 19.21 34.03 -10.40
N ALA A 267 20.44 33.72 -10.85
CA ALA A 267 21.61 34.58 -10.65
C ALA A 267 21.49 35.98 -11.30
N HIS A 268 20.72 36.11 -12.39
CA HIS A 268 20.39 37.41 -13.00
C HIS A 268 19.31 38.18 -12.24
N ASN A 269 18.32 37.48 -11.67
CA ASN A 269 17.25 38.10 -10.88
C ASN A 269 17.80 38.75 -9.59
N TRP A 270 18.65 38.04 -8.83
CA TRP A 270 19.33 38.60 -7.66
C TRP A 270 20.12 39.88 -7.98
N LYS A 271 20.81 39.89 -9.14
CA LYS A 271 21.56 41.04 -9.66
C LYS A 271 20.68 42.25 -10.01
N ARG A 272 19.40 42.05 -10.30
CA ARG A 272 18.39 43.09 -10.61
C ARG A 272 17.63 43.60 -9.38
N ALA A 273 17.33 42.74 -8.41
CA ALA A 273 16.59 43.13 -7.21
C ALA A 273 17.43 43.95 -6.22
N LYS A 274 18.73 43.64 -6.09
CA LYS A 274 19.62 44.25 -5.09
C LYS A 274 19.75 45.79 -5.16
N PRO A 275 19.80 46.45 -6.33
CA PRO A 275 19.76 47.90 -6.42
C PRO A 275 18.40 48.48 -6.01
N LEU A 276 17.29 47.88 -6.49
CA LEU A 276 15.92 48.35 -6.23
C LEU A 276 15.63 48.44 -4.73
N ILE A 277 15.96 47.41 -3.96
CA ILE A 277 15.79 47.40 -2.49
C ILE A 277 16.62 48.50 -1.82
N ILE A 278 17.86 48.70 -2.28
CA ILE A 278 18.78 49.71 -1.76
C ILE A 278 18.30 51.15 -2.07
N ASP A 279 17.54 51.36 -3.14
CA ASP A 279 16.92 52.66 -3.45
C ASP A 279 15.55 52.82 -2.78
N LEU A 280 14.80 51.73 -2.56
CA LEU A 280 13.61 51.65 -1.72
C LEU A 280 13.88 52.18 -0.30
N THR A 281 14.91 51.66 0.37
CA THR A 281 15.27 52.09 1.73
C THR A 281 15.56 53.60 1.79
N LYS A 282 16.28 54.13 0.78
CA LYS A 282 16.62 55.57 0.70
C LYS A 282 15.42 56.46 0.37
N ALA A 283 14.38 55.92 -0.27
CA ALA A 283 13.14 56.64 -0.56
C ALA A 283 12.31 56.83 0.72
N ILE A 284 12.22 55.75 1.51
CA ILE A 284 11.56 55.73 2.82
C ILE A 284 12.31 56.63 3.81
N GLU A 285 13.66 56.62 3.82
CA GLU A 285 14.50 57.58 4.54
C GLU A 285 14.31 59.08 4.16
N ARG A 286 13.43 59.39 3.18
CA ARG A 286 13.26 60.74 2.59
C ARG A 286 11.81 61.16 2.33
N SER A 287 10.83 60.32 2.65
CA SER A 287 9.39 60.61 2.47
C SER A 287 8.98 61.03 1.03
N ASP A 288 9.61 60.46 0.00
CA ASP A 288 9.30 60.75 -1.41
C ASP A 288 8.17 59.85 -1.94
N ILE A 289 6.96 60.42 -2.04
CA ILE A 289 5.72 59.72 -2.44
C ILE A 289 5.73 59.32 -3.93
N SER A 290 6.58 59.90 -4.78
CA SER A 290 6.62 59.59 -6.22
C SER A 290 6.99 58.12 -6.51
N ILE A 291 7.63 57.46 -5.55
CA ILE A 291 8.19 56.11 -5.68
C ILE A 291 7.14 54.99 -5.55
N ALA A 292 5.88 55.30 -5.19
CA ALA A 292 4.77 54.33 -5.23
C ALA A 292 4.61 53.68 -6.63
N LYS A 293 4.80 54.43 -7.72
CA LYS A 293 4.76 53.89 -9.10
C LYS A 293 5.97 53.01 -9.43
N SER A 294 7.12 53.25 -8.81
CA SER A 294 8.30 52.38 -8.92
C SER A 294 8.13 51.08 -8.10
N TYR A 295 7.39 51.13 -6.99
CA TYR A 295 7.06 49.98 -6.15
C TYR A 295 6.24 48.91 -6.90
N ALA A 296 5.22 49.33 -7.65
CA ALA A 296 4.41 48.42 -8.48
C ALA A 296 5.27 47.64 -9.51
N ALA A 297 6.32 48.27 -10.06
CA ALA A 297 7.29 47.60 -10.94
C ALA A 297 8.29 46.70 -10.18
N ALA A 298 8.58 46.99 -8.91
CA ALA A 298 9.42 46.16 -8.04
C ALA A 298 8.70 44.90 -7.51
N ARG A 299 7.38 44.81 -7.65
CA ARG A 299 6.52 43.70 -7.22
C ARG A 299 7.06 42.31 -7.61
N VAL A 300 7.44 42.14 -8.88
CA VAL A 300 7.98 40.86 -9.39
C VAL A 300 9.42 40.60 -8.89
N PRO A 301 10.39 41.55 -9.00
CA PRO A 301 11.69 41.39 -8.35
C PRO A 301 11.64 41.06 -6.86
N ILE A 302 10.67 41.57 -6.09
CA ILE A 302 10.51 41.29 -4.66
C ILE A 302 9.89 39.91 -4.44
N LYS A 303 8.85 39.52 -5.20
CA LYS A 303 8.29 38.16 -5.17
C LYS A 303 9.36 37.10 -5.44
N ASN A 304 10.09 37.26 -6.55
CA ASN A 304 11.19 36.39 -6.93
C ASN A 304 12.39 36.44 -5.96
N LEU A 305 12.41 37.37 -5.00
CA LEU A 305 13.39 37.43 -3.91
C LEU A 305 12.89 36.73 -2.65
N ALA A 306 11.60 36.82 -2.35
CA ALA A 306 10.97 36.01 -1.32
C ALA A 306 11.05 34.53 -1.72
N GLU A 307 10.59 34.15 -2.91
CA GLU A 307 10.71 32.80 -3.51
C GLU A 307 12.16 32.36 -3.81
N GLY A 308 13.11 33.29 -3.72
CA GLY A 308 14.55 33.03 -3.82
C GLY A 308 15.12 32.71 -2.45
N LEU A 309 14.95 33.62 -1.49
CA LEU A 309 15.39 33.45 -0.10
C LEU A 309 14.64 32.34 0.64
N GLU A 310 13.39 32.06 0.29
CA GLU A 310 12.60 30.94 0.82
C GLU A 310 13.09 29.59 0.29
N ARG A 311 13.72 29.59 -0.89
CA ARG A 311 14.36 28.40 -1.49
C ARG A 311 15.78 28.22 -0.98
N ASP A 312 16.56 29.30 -0.93
CA ASP A 312 17.85 29.32 -0.24
C ASP A 312 17.68 28.98 1.27
N PHE A 313 16.51 29.30 1.86
CA PHE A 313 16.13 28.92 3.23
C PHE A 313 15.64 27.47 3.32
N SER A 314 14.80 26.97 2.40
CA SER A 314 14.43 25.54 2.37
C SER A 314 15.66 24.65 2.19
N ASP A 315 16.62 25.05 1.35
CA ASP A 315 17.90 24.40 1.15
C ASP A 315 18.77 24.44 2.45
N SER A 316 18.59 25.45 3.31
CA SER A 316 19.19 25.47 4.67
C SER A 316 18.35 24.75 5.74
N TYR A 317 17.05 24.55 5.49
CA TYR A 317 16.12 23.81 6.37
C TYR A 317 16.32 22.29 6.25
N ILE A 318 17.16 21.85 5.32
CA ILE A 318 17.64 20.46 5.23
C ILE A 318 18.40 20.09 6.53
N ASP A 319 19.18 21.01 7.11
CA ASP A 319 20.02 20.77 8.30
C ASP A 319 19.24 20.58 9.62
N GLU A 320 17.97 21.01 9.74
CA GLU A 320 17.23 20.87 11.02
C GLU A 320 16.74 19.42 11.27
N PHE A 321 16.58 18.63 10.20
CA PHE A 321 16.25 17.20 10.27
C PHE A 321 17.03 16.50 9.15
N GLY A 322 18.33 16.31 9.37
CA GLY A 322 19.19 15.49 8.51
C GLY A 322 18.95 14.00 8.73
N LEU A 323 19.32 13.17 7.75
CA LEU A 323 19.21 11.71 7.86
C LEU A 323 20.03 11.20 9.06
N THR A 324 19.40 10.39 9.90
CA THR A 324 19.99 9.80 11.11
C THR A 324 20.48 8.37 10.82
N ASP A 325 21.17 7.74 11.79
CA ASP A 325 21.57 6.33 11.68
C ASP A 325 20.36 5.37 11.60
N GLU A 326 19.15 5.84 11.91
CA GLU A 326 17.87 5.10 11.81
C GLU A 326 17.23 5.24 10.40
N CYS A 327 17.76 6.11 9.55
CA CYS A 327 17.28 6.32 8.19
C CYS A 327 18.01 5.36 7.24
N HIS A 328 17.28 4.44 6.60
CA HIS A 328 17.87 3.40 5.77
C HIS A 328 17.50 3.53 4.29
N HIS A 329 18.53 3.39 3.45
CA HIS A 329 18.41 3.08 2.02
C HIS A 329 19.13 1.74 1.81
N TYR A 330 18.43 0.74 1.26
CA TYR A 330 18.94 -0.62 1.14
C TYR A 330 19.21 -0.95 -0.33
N GLU A 331 20.49 -1.13 -0.67
CA GLU A 331 20.95 -1.45 -2.02
C GLU A 331 20.79 -2.95 -2.32
N SER A 332 20.99 -3.82 -1.31
CA SER A 332 20.84 -5.27 -1.46
C SER A 332 19.94 -5.92 -0.41
N LEU A 333 19.29 -7.03 -0.79
CA LEU A 333 18.40 -7.81 0.08
C LEU A 333 19.09 -8.29 1.38
N ALA A 334 20.42 -8.38 1.39
CA ALA A 334 21.20 -8.81 2.55
C ALA A 334 21.35 -7.73 3.63
N GLU A 335 21.10 -6.46 3.31
CA GLU A 335 21.05 -5.36 4.28
C GLU A 335 19.67 -5.22 4.94
N VAL A 336 18.61 -5.73 4.30
CA VAL A 336 17.22 -5.46 4.67
C VAL A 336 16.76 -6.38 5.82
N PRO A 337 16.19 -5.83 6.91
CA PRO A 337 15.52 -6.59 7.96
C PRO A 337 14.42 -7.51 7.40
N TRP A 338 14.32 -8.75 7.89
CA TRP A 338 13.49 -9.80 7.27
C TRP A 338 11.98 -9.50 7.21
N ASP A 339 11.46 -8.80 8.20
CA ASP A 339 10.09 -8.28 8.25
C ASP A 339 9.86 -7.13 7.24
N VAL A 340 10.89 -6.31 6.99
CA VAL A 340 10.95 -5.29 5.95
C VAL A 340 11.15 -5.88 4.54
N GLN A 341 11.81 -7.03 4.37
CA GLN A 341 12.14 -7.62 3.05
C GLN A 341 10.92 -7.77 2.13
N LYS A 342 9.75 -8.15 2.67
CA LYS A 342 8.49 -8.23 1.91
C LYS A 342 8.06 -6.88 1.30
N TYR A 343 8.36 -5.77 1.99
CA TYR A 343 8.07 -4.42 1.52
C TYR A 343 9.20 -3.89 0.61
N TRP A 344 10.46 -4.22 0.88
CA TRP A 344 11.59 -3.89 -0.01
C TRP A 344 11.52 -4.59 -1.38
N HIS A 345 10.97 -5.80 -1.46
CA HIS A 345 10.62 -6.44 -2.74
C HIS A 345 9.56 -5.65 -3.52
N GLN A 346 8.71 -4.88 -2.83
CA GLN A 346 7.70 -3.99 -3.41
C GLN A 346 8.18 -2.52 -3.48
N ARG A 347 9.46 -2.22 -3.23
CA ARG A 347 9.96 -0.83 -3.10
C ARG A 347 9.60 0.07 -4.27
N TYR A 348 9.66 -0.42 -5.51
CA TYR A 348 9.29 0.34 -6.71
C TYR A 348 7.77 0.62 -6.85
N SER A 349 6.94 -0.16 -6.16
CA SER A 349 5.50 0.08 -6.02
C SER A 349 5.18 0.99 -4.83
N ILE A 350 6.10 1.10 -3.86
CA ILE A 350 6.01 2.02 -2.72
C ILE A 350 6.48 3.42 -3.13
N PHE A 351 7.69 3.51 -3.70
CA PHE A 351 8.27 4.68 -4.35
C PHE A 351 8.92 4.27 -5.67
N SER A 352 8.36 4.68 -6.80
CA SER A 352 8.90 4.39 -8.14
C SER A 352 10.32 4.94 -8.38
N LEU A 353 10.77 5.92 -7.60
CA LEU A 353 12.12 6.49 -7.65
C LEU A 353 13.02 5.96 -6.52
N TYR A 354 12.79 4.75 -5.98
CA TYR A 354 13.53 4.25 -4.81
C TYR A 354 15.05 4.37 -4.95
N ASP A 355 15.59 3.88 -6.06
CA ASP A 355 17.04 3.81 -6.35
C ASP A 355 17.67 5.20 -6.60
N GLU A 356 16.89 6.29 -6.66
CA GLU A 356 17.40 7.67 -6.69
C GLU A 356 17.76 8.20 -5.28
N GLY A 357 17.84 7.30 -4.29
CA GLY A 357 18.25 7.59 -2.91
C GLY A 357 17.11 7.80 -1.92
N VAL A 358 15.99 7.09 -2.07
CA VAL A 358 14.86 7.14 -1.12
C VAL A 358 15.24 6.47 0.20
N TYR A 359 15.04 7.18 1.31
CA TYR A 359 15.29 6.71 2.67
C TYR A 359 13.98 6.46 3.42
N MET A 360 13.94 5.42 4.26
CA MET A 360 12.87 5.19 5.24
C MET A 360 13.46 4.58 6.52
N THR A 361 12.83 4.84 7.67
CA THR A 361 13.07 4.04 8.89
C THR A 361 12.38 2.69 8.77
N ASP A 362 12.78 1.69 9.57
CA ASP A 362 12.19 0.34 9.50
C ASP A 362 10.68 0.34 9.76
N ASP A 363 10.22 1.05 10.80
CA ASP A 363 8.80 1.20 11.11
C ASP A 363 7.98 1.84 9.97
N ALA A 364 8.59 2.74 9.19
CA ALA A 364 7.89 3.43 8.10
C ALA A 364 7.50 2.48 6.95
N TRP A 365 8.22 1.36 6.74
CA TRP A 365 7.89 0.37 5.71
C TRP A 365 6.51 -0.29 5.93
N PHE A 366 6.05 -0.40 7.19
CA PHE A 366 4.76 -1.03 7.49
C PHE A 366 3.55 -0.12 7.26
N GLY A 367 3.75 1.20 7.40
CA GLY A 367 2.69 2.22 7.30
C GLY A 367 2.65 3.01 5.98
N ILE A 368 3.73 2.99 5.19
CA ILE A 368 3.82 3.76 3.95
C ILE A 368 2.75 3.35 2.92
N THR A 369 2.02 4.33 2.41
CA THR A 369 1.01 4.12 1.35
C THR A 369 1.70 3.96 -0.01
N PRO A 370 1.44 2.88 -0.78
CA PRO A 370 2.06 2.69 -2.10
C PRO A 370 1.80 3.83 -3.08
N GLU A 371 2.81 4.29 -3.82
CA GLU A 371 2.71 5.45 -4.72
C GLU A 371 1.47 5.43 -5.62
N PRO A 372 1.07 4.32 -6.28
CA PRO A 372 -0.14 4.31 -7.11
C PRO A 372 -1.43 4.59 -6.32
N VAL A 373 -1.54 4.10 -5.07
CA VAL A 373 -2.69 4.39 -4.19
C VAL A 373 -2.64 5.84 -3.74
N ALA A 374 -1.48 6.33 -3.29
CA ALA A 374 -1.30 7.72 -2.87
C ALA A 374 -1.66 8.71 -4.02
N VAL A 375 -1.24 8.41 -5.25
CA VAL A 375 -1.58 9.19 -6.45
C VAL A 375 -3.09 9.17 -6.76
N GLN A 376 -3.77 8.01 -6.63
CA GLN A 376 -5.21 7.95 -6.86
C GLN A 376 -6.01 8.62 -5.72
N VAL A 377 -5.59 8.50 -4.46
CA VAL A 377 -6.15 9.23 -3.32
C VAL A 377 -6.00 10.74 -3.53
N ALA A 378 -4.82 11.19 -3.95
CA ALA A 378 -4.57 12.60 -4.28
C ALA A 378 -5.42 13.10 -5.47
N SER A 379 -5.67 12.24 -6.47
CA SER A 379 -6.58 12.54 -7.59
C SER A 379 -8.04 12.65 -7.13
N ASP A 380 -8.55 11.66 -6.39
CA ASP A 380 -9.94 11.66 -5.92
C ASP A 380 -10.18 12.87 -4.97
N MET A 381 -9.30 13.10 -3.99
CA MET A 381 -9.36 14.31 -3.13
C MET A 381 -9.29 15.62 -3.91
N ALA A 382 -8.48 15.69 -4.97
CA ALA A 382 -8.41 16.89 -5.80
C ALA A 382 -9.71 17.20 -6.57
N THR A 383 -10.57 16.20 -6.76
CA THR A 383 -11.90 16.34 -7.38
C THR A 383 -13.06 16.43 -6.39
N SER A 384 -12.93 15.86 -5.18
CA SER A 384 -14.02 15.80 -4.20
C SER A 384 -14.06 16.99 -3.24
N ILE A 385 -12.92 17.63 -2.97
CA ILE A 385 -12.78 18.71 -1.98
C ILE A 385 -12.99 20.08 -2.64
N ASP A 386 -13.74 20.97 -1.97
CA ASP A 386 -14.13 22.28 -2.47
C ASP A 386 -12.93 23.10 -3.02
N PRO A 387 -13.01 23.69 -4.23
CA PRO A 387 -11.94 24.49 -4.83
C PRO A 387 -11.40 25.65 -3.99
N SER A 388 -12.17 26.15 -3.02
CA SER A 388 -11.73 27.18 -2.06
C SER A 388 -10.79 26.64 -0.97
N LYS A 389 -10.74 25.32 -0.75
CA LYS A 389 -9.64 24.69 -0.01
C LYS A 389 -8.40 24.68 -0.90
N THR A 390 -7.39 25.48 -0.55
CA THR A 390 -6.11 25.52 -1.27
C THR A 390 -4.98 24.80 -0.53
N THR A 391 -5.17 24.50 0.75
CA THR A 391 -4.24 23.76 1.60
C THR A 391 -4.81 22.38 1.95
N ILE A 392 -3.94 21.37 1.98
CA ILE A 392 -4.24 20.06 2.56
C ILE A 392 -3.28 19.78 3.73
N VAL A 393 -3.82 19.27 4.84
CA VAL A 393 -3.05 18.89 6.02
C VAL A 393 -3.04 17.37 6.12
N ASP A 394 -1.88 16.77 5.85
CA ASP A 394 -1.58 15.37 6.09
C ASP A 394 -1.12 15.23 7.55
N ILE A 395 -2.02 14.78 8.43
CA ILE A 395 -1.80 14.79 9.89
C ILE A 395 -1.02 13.57 10.41
N PHE A 396 -0.69 12.61 9.54
CA PHE A 396 0.08 11.41 9.85
C PHE A 396 0.99 11.07 8.65
N ALA A 397 1.94 11.97 8.36
CA ALA A 397 2.62 12.01 7.06
C ALA A 397 3.61 10.85 6.81
N GLY A 398 4.16 10.25 7.87
CA GLY A 398 5.16 9.18 7.76
C GLY A 398 6.35 9.57 6.88
N ALA A 399 6.92 8.59 6.15
CA ALA A 399 8.00 8.84 5.17
C ALA A 399 7.54 9.59 3.89
N GLY A 400 6.37 10.22 3.91
CA GLY A 400 5.95 11.25 2.96
C GLY A 400 5.10 10.79 1.77
N GLY A 401 4.71 9.51 1.66
CA GLY A 401 4.05 8.97 0.46
C GLY A 401 2.80 9.74 0.01
N ASN A 402 1.86 9.98 0.93
CA ASN A 402 0.63 10.73 0.64
C ASN A 402 0.92 12.22 0.41
N SER A 403 1.64 12.88 1.33
CA SER A 403 2.13 14.25 1.19
C SER A 403 2.83 14.55 -0.17
N ILE A 404 3.68 13.65 -0.67
CA ILE A 404 4.35 13.77 -1.97
C ILE A 404 3.34 13.65 -3.12
N ALA A 405 2.40 12.71 -3.05
CA ALA A 405 1.34 12.58 -4.05
C ALA A 405 0.43 13.82 -4.09
N PHE A 406 0.03 14.37 -2.94
CA PHE A 406 -0.71 15.62 -2.86
C PHE A 406 0.08 16.78 -3.48
N ALA A 407 1.35 16.95 -3.14
CA ALA A 407 2.18 18.02 -3.70
C ALA A 407 2.38 17.88 -5.23
N ARG A 408 2.48 16.65 -5.75
CA ARG A 408 2.58 16.34 -7.18
C ARG A 408 1.27 16.51 -7.95
N SER A 409 0.11 16.37 -7.31
CA SER A 409 -1.22 16.54 -7.95
C SER A 409 -1.42 17.90 -8.63
N GLY A 410 -0.73 18.95 -8.16
CA GLY A 410 -0.87 20.30 -8.66
C GLY A 410 -2.15 21.04 -8.21
N ARG A 411 -3.02 20.39 -7.43
CA ARG A 411 -4.29 20.95 -6.92
C ARG A 411 -4.11 21.91 -5.74
N TRP A 412 -3.10 21.68 -4.92
CA TRP A 412 -2.88 22.38 -3.65
C TRP A 412 -1.79 23.44 -3.80
N ASP A 413 -2.04 24.64 -3.28
CA ASP A 413 -1.03 25.70 -3.15
C ASP A 413 0.02 25.33 -2.09
N LYS A 414 -0.40 24.56 -1.08
CA LYS A 414 0.42 24.13 0.04
C LYS A 414 -0.01 22.75 0.57
N VAL A 415 0.96 21.92 0.94
CA VAL A 415 0.78 20.77 1.82
C VAL A 415 1.37 21.10 3.19
N ILE A 416 0.66 20.77 4.26
CA ILE A 416 1.21 20.74 5.63
C ILE A 416 1.28 19.27 6.03
N ALA A 417 2.43 18.81 6.48
CA ALA A 417 2.72 17.41 6.78
C ALA A 417 3.17 17.32 8.24
N ILE A 418 2.39 16.66 9.09
CA ILE A 418 2.67 16.49 10.52
C ILE A 418 3.17 15.07 10.76
N GLU A 419 4.29 14.95 11.49
CA GLU A 419 4.82 13.67 11.94
C GLU A 419 5.61 13.89 13.24
N LYS A 420 5.36 13.04 14.25
CA LYS A 420 5.97 13.17 15.58
C LYS A 420 7.44 12.72 15.60
N ASP A 421 7.83 11.86 14.66
CA ASP A 421 9.17 11.27 14.60
C ASP A 421 10.13 12.11 13.72
N PRO A 422 11.26 12.59 14.27
CA PRO A 422 12.20 13.44 13.54
C PRO A 422 13.03 12.68 12.48
N SER A 423 13.31 11.38 12.68
CA SER A 423 14.02 10.53 11.73
C SER A 423 13.12 10.18 10.53
N VAL A 424 11.84 9.93 10.79
CA VAL A 424 10.82 9.77 9.74
C VAL A 424 10.62 11.07 8.95
N ILE A 425 10.63 12.24 9.59
CA ILE A 425 10.64 13.54 8.90
C ILE A 425 11.89 13.73 8.04
N ALA A 426 13.08 13.34 8.51
CA ALA A 426 14.30 13.41 7.72
C ALA A 426 14.20 12.57 6.43
N CYS A 427 13.70 11.34 6.55
CA CYS A 427 13.36 10.48 5.40
C CYS A 427 12.37 11.18 4.46
N ALA A 428 11.24 11.67 4.99
CA ALA A 428 10.18 12.27 4.20
C ALA A 428 10.61 13.54 3.43
N LYS A 429 11.45 14.38 4.05
CA LYS A 429 12.06 15.57 3.44
C LYS A 429 13.01 15.19 2.30
N ASN A 430 13.87 14.19 2.50
CA ASN A 430 14.74 13.65 1.44
C ASN A 430 13.91 13.13 0.26
N ASN A 431 12.89 12.32 0.53
CA ASN A 431 12.04 11.71 -0.48
C ASN A 431 11.28 12.79 -1.28
N ALA A 432 10.76 13.83 -0.62
CA ALA A 432 10.11 14.95 -1.29
C ALA A 432 11.06 15.78 -2.17
N ALA A 433 12.37 15.81 -1.86
CA ALA A 433 13.38 16.46 -2.69
C ALA A 433 13.66 15.64 -3.97
N ILE A 434 13.77 14.31 -3.87
CA ILE A 434 13.92 13.39 -5.01
C ILE A 434 12.73 13.52 -5.98
N TYR A 435 11.51 13.54 -5.44
CA TYR A 435 10.29 13.73 -6.21
C TYR A 435 10.05 15.19 -6.67
N GLY A 436 10.97 16.12 -6.35
CA GLY A 436 10.97 17.50 -6.86
C GLY A 436 9.84 18.38 -6.34
N VAL A 437 9.34 18.13 -5.12
CA VAL A 437 8.18 18.83 -4.53
C VAL A 437 8.39 19.32 -3.08
N ALA A 438 9.61 19.24 -2.55
CA ALA A 438 9.94 19.70 -1.20
C ALA A 438 9.58 21.19 -0.95
N ASP A 439 9.56 22.04 -1.97
CA ASP A 439 9.18 23.46 -1.86
C ASP A 439 7.67 23.70 -1.67
N LYS A 440 6.84 22.67 -1.78
CA LYS A 440 5.39 22.72 -1.53
C LYS A 440 4.94 22.19 -0.17
N ILE A 441 5.82 21.46 0.55
CA ILE A 441 5.46 20.73 1.77
C ILE A 441 6.10 21.41 2.98
N THR A 442 5.27 21.86 3.92
CA THR A 442 5.74 22.32 5.24
C THR A 442 5.65 21.17 6.23
N TRP A 443 6.82 20.70 6.66
CA TRP A 443 6.96 19.63 7.65
C TRP A 443 6.86 20.20 9.07
N ILE A 444 6.09 19.52 9.93
CA ILE A 444 5.81 19.90 11.31
C ILE A 444 6.20 18.71 12.19
N ASN A 445 7.19 18.89 13.06
CA ASN A 445 7.54 17.91 14.09
C ASN A 445 6.81 18.25 15.40
N ASP A 446 5.64 17.66 15.60
CA ASP A 446 4.74 17.87 16.73
C ASP A 446 3.77 16.67 16.83
N ASP A 447 3.05 16.50 17.95
CA ASP A 447 1.92 15.56 17.96
C ASP A 447 0.72 16.20 17.22
N CYS A 448 0.03 15.42 16.38
CA CYS A 448 -1.06 15.94 15.57
C CYS A 448 -2.24 16.47 16.40
N PHE A 449 -2.52 15.88 17.57
CA PHE A 449 -3.61 16.34 18.43
C PHE A 449 -3.29 17.69 19.07
N ASP A 450 -2.06 17.88 19.53
CA ASP A 450 -1.60 19.16 20.10
C ASP A 450 -1.44 20.25 19.01
N PHE A 451 -0.99 19.89 17.80
CA PHE A 451 -0.83 20.87 16.72
C PHE A 451 -2.17 21.28 16.08
N VAL A 452 -3.08 20.33 15.82
CA VAL A 452 -4.33 20.57 15.07
C VAL A 452 -5.39 21.28 15.93
N THR A 453 -5.43 21.02 17.24
CA THR A 453 -6.43 21.63 18.15
C THR A 453 -6.05 23.04 18.63
N LYS A 454 -4.82 23.49 18.36
CA LYS A 454 -4.28 24.75 18.84
C LYS A 454 -4.67 25.93 17.95
N ASP A 455 -5.42 26.87 18.52
CA ASP A 455 -5.98 28.03 17.83
C ASP A 455 -4.97 28.77 16.94
N GLY A 456 -5.31 28.91 15.66
CA GLY A 456 -4.52 29.65 14.67
C GLY A 456 -3.42 28.85 13.96
N ASN A 457 -3.13 27.60 14.35
CA ASN A 457 -2.16 26.75 13.64
C ASN A 457 -2.65 26.34 12.23
N ILE A 458 -3.96 26.09 12.07
CA ILE A 458 -4.58 25.68 10.80
C ILE A 458 -5.83 26.54 10.56
N ASP A 459 -5.91 27.18 9.39
CA ASP A 459 -7.17 27.80 8.93
C ASP A 459 -8.04 26.75 8.22
N PHE A 460 -8.99 26.18 8.96
CA PHE A 460 -9.95 25.23 8.43
C PHE A 460 -10.89 25.81 7.36
N LYS A 461 -10.94 27.14 7.16
CA LYS A 461 -11.69 27.73 6.04
C LYS A 461 -11.01 27.39 4.71
N THR A 462 -9.69 27.55 4.62
CA THR A 462 -8.88 27.26 3.43
C THR A 462 -8.21 25.88 3.42
N SER A 463 -8.36 25.09 4.49
CA SER A 463 -7.70 23.77 4.67
C SER A 463 -8.67 22.60 4.82
N THR A 464 -8.32 21.46 4.20
CA THR A 464 -8.90 20.12 4.44
C THR A 464 -7.88 19.22 5.16
N ILE A 465 -8.34 18.13 5.79
CA ILE A 465 -7.49 17.14 6.45
C ILE A 465 -7.47 15.82 5.66
N PHE A 466 -6.28 15.24 5.52
CA PHE A 466 -6.09 13.82 5.24
C PHE A 466 -5.43 13.15 6.46
N ALA A 467 -5.93 11.97 6.82
CA ALA A 467 -5.49 11.26 8.02
C ALA A 467 -5.21 9.77 7.72
N SER A 468 -3.94 9.38 7.68
CA SER A 468 -3.48 7.98 7.64
C SER A 468 -2.88 7.53 8.98
N PRO A 469 -3.69 7.36 10.05
CA PRO A 469 -3.19 7.00 11.36
C PRO A 469 -2.49 5.63 11.36
N PRO A 470 -1.53 5.40 12.28
CA PRO A 470 -1.07 4.05 12.58
C PRO A 470 -2.23 3.19 13.12
N TRP A 471 -2.39 1.98 12.57
CA TRP A 471 -3.50 1.06 12.86
C TRP A 471 -3.20 -0.02 13.93
N GLY A 472 -2.11 0.13 14.68
CA GLY A 472 -1.65 -0.85 15.69
C GLY A 472 -0.62 -1.87 15.17
N GLY A 473 0.11 -1.53 14.09
CA GLY A 473 1.08 -2.43 13.46
C GLY A 473 0.42 -3.58 12.67
N PRO A 474 1.20 -4.47 12.02
CA PRO A 474 0.68 -5.45 11.06
C PRO A 474 -0.42 -6.42 11.57
N GLY A 475 -0.61 -6.51 12.89
CA GLY A 475 -1.66 -7.32 13.53
C GLY A 475 -3.08 -6.95 13.13
N TYR A 476 -3.35 -5.72 12.67
CA TYR A 476 -4.67 -5.28 12.17
C TYR A 476 -5.25 -6.20 11.07
N ARG A 477 -4.38 -6.94 10.37
CA ARG A 477 -4.74 -7.85 9.27
C ARG A 477 -5.45 -9.12 9.73
N GLY A 478 -5.45 -9.42 11.04
CA GLY A 478 -6.19 -10.53 11.64
C GLY A 478 -7.68 -10.25 11.86
N ASP A 479 -8.10 -8.98 11.88
CA ASP A 479 -9.50 -8.62 12.13
C ASP A 479 -10.34 -8.75 10.85
N GLU A 480 -11.27 -9.72 10.85
CA GLU A 480 -12.31 -9.88 9.82
C GLU A 480 -13.14 -8.59 9.65
N ILE A 481 -13.49 -7.97 10.77
CA ILE A 481 -14.08 -6.63 10.85
C ILE A 481 -13.23 -5.80 11.81
N PHE A 482 -12.38 -4.94 11.27
CA PHE A 482 -11.47 -4.11 12.06
C PHE A 482 -12.24 -3.05 12.86
N ASN A 483 -12.03 -3.07 14.19
CA ASN A 483 -12.82 -2.32 15.14
C ASN A 483 -12.22 -0.92 15.39
N LEU A 484 -12.86 0.09 14.80
CA LEU A 484 -12.45 1.49 14.84
C LEU A 484 -12.62 2.18 16.20
N ASP A 485 -13.46 1.63 17.08
CA ASP A 485 -13.61 2.11 18.47
C ASP A 485 -12.45 1.62 19.35
N THR A 486 -11.73 0.55 18.96
CA THR A 486 -10.55 0.00 19.68
C THR A 486 -9.21 0.22 18.99
N MET A 487 -9.18 0.78 17.77
CA MET A 487 -7.96 1.09 17.01
C MET A 487 -6.92 1.81 17.90
N GLN A 488 -5.67 1.35 17.84
CA GLN A 488 -4.54 1.87 18.63
C GLN A 488 -3.48 2.50 17.71
N PRO A 489 -2.79 3.57 18.15
CA PRO A 489 -2.89 4.24 19.45
C PRO A 489 -4.08 5.21 19.57
N TYR A 490 -4.80 5.48 18.49
CA TYR A 490 -5.94 6.40 18.47
C TYR A 490 -7.17 5.76 17.83
N SER A 491 -8.34 5.82 18.48
CA SER A 491 -9.60 5.40 17.88
C SER A 491 -10.01 6.33 16.73
N ALA A 492 -10.78 5.83 15.75
CA ALA A 492 -11.29 6.69 14.68
C ALA A 492 -12.20 7.81 15.19
N LYS A 493 -12.86 7.58 16.35
CA LYS A 493 -13.65 8.60 17.04
C LYS A 493 -12.79 9.76 17.55
N GLN A 494 -11.62 9.50 18.14
CA GLN A 494 -10.70 10.57 18.59
C GLN A 494 -10.22 11.43 17.41
N ILE A 495 -9.85 10.79 16.30
CA ILE A 495 -9.40 11.49 15.10
C ILE A 495 -10.54 12.31 14.49
N HIS A 496 -11.74 11.74 14.38
CA HIS A 496 -12.93 12.45 13.90
C HIS A 496 -13.30 13.65 14.78
N GLU A 497 -13.28 13.50 16.10
CA GLU A 497 -13.63 14.57 17.06
C GLU A 497 -12.70 15.78 16.94
N MET A 498 -11.42 15.55 16.64
CA MET A 498 -10.43 16.58 16.30
C MET A 498 -10.70 17.23 14.93
N CYS A 499 -11.09 16.44 13.93
CA CYS A 499 -11.24 16.91 12.55
C CYS A 499 -12.62 17.52 12.20
N LYS A 500 -13.63 17.35 13.06
CA LYS A 500 -15.08 17.62 12.79
C LYS A 500 -15.45 19.03 12.30
N SER A 501 -14.55 20.00 12.46
CA SER A 501 -14.68 21.39 12.02
C SER A 501 -14.42 21.58 10.51
N THR A 502 -13.86 20.59 9.83
CA THR A 502 -13.61 20.61 8.38
C THR A 502 -13.93 19.26 7.73
N GLU A 503 -13.89 19.23 6.40
CA GLU A 503 -13.99 18.01 5.61
C GLU A 503 -12.68 17.20 5.70
N CYS A 504 -12.80 15.90 5.99
CA CYS A 504 -11.67 15.03 6.33
C CYS A 504 -11.74 13.69 5.59
N ALA A 505 -10.62 13.28 4.99
CA ALA A 505 -10.44 11.96 4.39
C ALA A 505 -9.64 11.04 5.33
N LEU A 506 -10.31 10.05 5.90
CA LEU A 506 -9.74 9.13 6.89
C LEU A 506 -9.37 7.78 6.23
N PHE A 507 -8.07 7.49 6.18
CA PHE A 507 -7.45 6.33 5.53
C PHE A 507 -7.29 5.18 6.53
N LEU A 508 -7.91 4.04 6.24
CA LEU A 508 -8.26 2.97 7.18
C LEU A 508 -7.97 1.56 6.62
N PRO A 509 -7.89 0.54 7.49
CA PRO A 509 -7.85 -0.85 7.07
C PRO A 509 -9.04 -1.24 6.19
N ARG A 510 -8.78 -2.01 5.14
CA ARG A 510 -9.79 -2.55 4.21
C ARG A 510 -10.96 -3.31 4.86
N THR A 511 -10.76 -3.86 6.07
CA THR A 511 -11.77 -4.59 6.85
C THR A 511 -12.52 -3.73 7.86
N SER A 512 -12.33 -2.40 7.87
CA SER A 512 -12.92 -1.50 8.87
C SER A 512 -14.45 -1.53 8.89
N ASP A 513 -15.04 -1.53 10.10
CA ASP A 513 -16.49 -1.61 10.26
C ASP A 513 -17.22 -0.42 9.62
N LEU A 514 -17.84 -0.65 8.47
CA LEU A 514 -18.68 0.33 7.77
C LEU A 514 -19.82 0.88 8.66
N ARG A 515 -20.26 0.13 9.69
CA ARG A 515 -21.26 0.56 10.69
C ARG A 515 -20.67 1.54 11.71
N GLN A 516 -19.36 1.49 11.97
CA GLN A 516 -18.66 2.51 12.78
C GLN A 516 -18.38 3.75 11.92
N ILE A 517 -17.88 3.57 10.69
CA ILE A 517 -17.69 4.69 9.74
C ILE A 517 -19.00 5.46 9.52
N ALA A 518 -20.12 4.77 9.31
CA ALA A 518 -21.44 5.40 9.16
C ALA A 518 -21.92 6.18 10.40
N LYS A 519 -21.38 5.94 11.60
CA LYS A 519 -21.71 6.75 12.80
C LYS A 519 -21.06 8.13 12.77
N LEU A 520 -19.89 8.26 12.11
CA LEU A 520 -19.10 9.49 11.98
C LEU A 520 -19.71 10.51 11.01
N ALA A 521 -20.72 10.11 10.21
CA ALA A 521 -21.53 11.05 9.44
C ALA A 521 -22.33 11.98 10.37
N PRO A 522 -22.67 13.21 9.97
CA PRO A 522 -23.78 13.97 10.56
C PRO A 522 -25.12 13.19 10.49
N GLU A 523 -26.15 13.61 11.23
CA GLU A 523 -27.45 12.92 11.17
C GLU A 523 -28.24 13.27 9.91
N GLY A 524 -28.58 12.24 9.12
CA GLY A 524 -29.20 12.36 7.80
C GLY A 524 -28.23 12.15 6.63
N ASP A 525 -26.94 12.41 6.85
CA ASP A 525 -25.91 12.36 5.82
C ASP A 525 -25.38 10.94 5.50
N LYS A 526 -24.60 10.88 4.42
CA LYS A 526 -23.92 9.68 3.94
C LYS A 526 -22.43 9.93 3.82
N VAL A 527 -21.62 8.99 4.29
CA VAL A 527 -20.18 8.97 4.06
C VAL A 527 -19.91 8.18 2.79
N GLU A 528 -19.17 8.76 1.84
CA GLU A 528 -18.59 8.00 0.72
C GLU A 528 -17.35 7.26 1.22
N VAL A 529 -17.26 5.97 0.89
CA VAL A 529 -16.17 5.08 1.29
C VAL A 529 -15.56 4.51 0.02
N VAL A 530 -14.32 4.90 -0.28
CA VAL A 530 -13.59 4.44 -1.45
C VAL A 530 -12.62 3.34 -1.06
N GLN A 531 -12.74 2.15 -1.68
CA GLN A 531 -11.72 1.11 -1.61
C GLN A 531 -10.76 1.23 -2.79
N TYR A 532 -9.46 1.30 -2.51
CA TYR A 532 -8.40 1.44 -3.50
C TYR A 532 -7.81 0.07 -3.82
N CYS A 533 -8.10 -0.43 -5.02
CA CYS A 533 -7.79 -1.80 -5.43
C CYS A 533 -6.60 -1.80 -6.41
N MET A 534 -5.46 -2.32 -5.99
CA MET A 534 -4.33 -2.63 -6.87
C MET A 534 -4.35 -4.13 -7.18
N GLU A 535 -4.20 -4.51 -8.45
CA GLU A 535 -4.13 -5.92 -8.89
C GLU A 535 -5.37 -6.77 -8.53
N GLY A 536 -6.52 -6.11 -8.41
CA GLY A 536 -7.78 -6.73 -7.96
C GLY A 536 -7.91 -6.90 -6.45
N ALA A 537 -6.88 -6.52 -5.67
CA ALA A 537 -6.90 -6.59 -4.21
C ALA A 537 -7.07 -5.18 -3.59
N SER A 538 -8.12 -5.00 -2.80
CA SER A 538 -8.29 -3.82 -1.93
C SER A 538 -7.10 -3.69 -0.98
N LYS A 539 -6.32 -2.61 -1.14
CA LYS A 539 -5.13 -2.32 -0.34
C LYS A 539 -5.46 -1.39 0.84
N ALA A 540 -6.36 -0.43 0.63
CA ALA A 540 -6.78 0.56 1.63
C ALA A 540 -8.23 1.02 1.40
N LEU A 541 -8.84 1.54 2.46
CA LEU A 541 -10.20 2.10 2.47
C LEU A 541 -10.13 3.54 2.96
N VAL A 542 -10.73 4.50 2.24
CA VAL A 542 -10.80 5.91 2.66
C VAL A 542 -12.25 6.31 2.87
N ALA A 543 -12.56 6.82 4.06
CA ALA A 543 -13.85 7.40 4.39
C ALA A 543 -13.79 8.92 4.22
N TYR A 544 -14.65 9.46 3.37
CA TYR A 544 -14.79 10.90 3.11
C TYR A 544 -15.87 11.46 4.04
N ILE A 545 -15.44 12.08 5.14
CA ILE A 545 -16.31 12.54 6.21
C ILE A 545 -16.53 14.06 6.04
N PRO A 546 -17.79 14.52 5.85
CA PRO A 546 -18.09 15.95 5.73
C PRO A 546 -17.94 16.67 7.08
N ALA A 547 -17.71 17.99 7.03
CA ALA A 547 -17.69 18.84 8.21
C ALA A 547 -19.04 18.80 8.94
N THR A 548 -19.02 18.88 10.27
CA THR A 548 -20.26 18.90 11.07
C THR A 548 -20.99 20.24 10.94
N SER A 549 -22.32 20.18 10.76
CA SER A 549 -23.16 21.31 10.33
C SER A 549 -23.12 22.54 11.25
N ASP A 550 -22.83 22.35 12.53
CA ASP A 550 -22.70 23.43 13.52
C ASP A 550 -21.60 24.43 13.15
N SER A 551 -20.63 24.02 12.31
CA SER A 551 -19.56 24.88 11.77
C SER A 551 -19.96 25.68 10.51
N ILE A 552 -21.14 25.41 9.91
CA ILE A 552 -21.62 26.02 8.66
C ILE A 552 -22.77 27.02 8.91
N CYS A 553 -23.27 27.09 10.15
CA CYS A 553 -24.29 28.02 10.62
C CYS A 553 -23.88 29.50 10.64
N HIS A 554 -23.62 30.11 9.47
CA HIS A 554 -23.78 31.56 9.24
C HIS A 554 -23.92 31.99 7.76
N LEU A 555 -23.74 31.11 6.76
CA LEU A 555 -23.75 31.51 5.34
C LEU A 555 -24.57 30.57 4.44
N SER A 556 -25.89 30.79 4.32
CA SER A 556 -26.67 30.57 3.07
C SER A 556 -28.22 30.64 3.20
N GLU A 557 -28.81 30.89 4.38
CA GLU A 557 -30.30 31.02 4.54
C GLU A 557 -30.97 32.00 3.55
N ALA A 558 -30.21 32.97 3.02
CA ALA A 558 -30.68 33.93 2.02
C ALA A 558 -30.82 33.39 0.58
N TYR A 559 -30.32 32.19 0.25
CA TYR A 559 -30.19 31.72 -1.14
C TYR A 559 -31.06 30.51 -1.53
N MET A 560 -31.66 29.81 -0.56
CA MET A 560 -32.44 28.57 -0.77
C MET A 560 -33.96 28.75 -0.56
N ARG A 561 -34.52 29.93 -0.92
CA ARG A 561 -35.96 30.23 -0.81
C ARG A 561 -36.66 30.55 -2.15
N SER A 562 -36.01 30.28 -3.28
CA SER A 562 -36.44 30.74 -4.62
C SER A 562 -36.57 29.65 -5.70
N ALA A 563 -36.39 28.37 -5.34
CA ALA A 563 -36.62 27.22 -6.22
C ALA A 563 -37.48 26.15 -5.51
N LEU A 564 -38.16 25.30 -6.29
CA LEU A 564 -39.06 24.23 -5.81
C LEU A 564 -40.38 24.67 -5.14
N ALA A 565 -40.90 25.83 -5.54
CA ALA A 565 -42.28 25.81 -6.02
C ALA A 565 -42.30 25.04 -7.37
N TYR A 566 -43.41 24.34 -7.68
CA TYR A 566 -43.58 23.44 -8.84
C TYR A 566 -42.71 22.15 -8.86
N VAL A 567 -43.04 21.16 -8.01
CA VAL A 567 -43.58 19.85 -8.46
C VAL A 567 -44.43 19.27 -7.32
N ALA A 568 -45.73 19.59 -7.27
CA ALA A 568 -46.63 19.12 -6.22
C ALA A 568 -48.08 18.96 -6.70
N LEU A 569 -48.31 18.31 -7.84
CA LEU A 569 -49.67 18.03 -8.34
C LEU A 569 -49.78 16.77 -9.23
N ALA A 570 -49.36 15.60 -8.71
CA ALA A 570 -49.68 14.31 -9.32
C ALA A 570 -49.71 13.19 -8.25
N ALA A 571 -50.60 12.20 -8.45
CA ALA A 571 -50.61 10.89 -7.79
C ALA A 571 -50.74 10.84 -6.25
N THR A 572 -51.83 11.39 -5.69
CA THR A 572 -52.57 10.66 -4.64
C THR A 572 -53.55 9.67 -5.27
N PHE A 573 -53.96 8.65 -4.51
CA PHE A 573 -54.87 7.54 -4.89
C PHE A 573 -54.38 6.58 -6.00
N VAL A 574 -53.74 5.48 -5.57
CA VAL A 574 -54.42 4.16 -5.59
C VAL A 574 -54.06 3.42 -4.30
N GLN A 575 -55.05 3.22 -3.41
CA GLN A 575 -55.03 2.15 -2.43
C GLN A 575 -55.92 1.03 -2.95
N GLN A 576 -55.31 -0.05 -3.45
CA GLN A 576 -55.98 -1.32 -3.69
C GLN A 576 -55.09 -2.46 -3.20
N ALA A 577 -55.68 -3.42 -2.52
CA ALA A 577 -54.96 -4.56 -1.95
C ALA A 577 -54.61 -5.55 -3.07
N VAL A 578 -53.34 -5.51 -3.52
CA VAL A 578 -52.77 -6.64 -4.26
C VAL A 578 -52.35 -7.68 -3.23
N THR A 579 -53.23 -8.66 -2.99
CA THR A 579 -52.83 -9.94 -2.40
C THR A 579 -51.81 -10.58 -3.32
N VAL A 580 -50.53 -10.52 -2.94
CA VAL A 580 -49.46 -11.20 -3.68
C VAL A 580 -49.81 -12.69 -3.72
N PRO A 581 -50.03 -13.29 -4.90
CA PRO A 581 -50.23 -14.72 -4.98
C PRO A 581 -48.90 -15.38 -4.64
N THR A 582 -48.83 -16.07 -3.50
CA THR A 582 -47.69 -16.91 -3.17
C THR A 582 -47.59 -18.00 -4.22
N VAL A 583 -46.76 -17.79 -5.25
CA VAL A 583 -46.44 -18.81 -6.24
C VAL A 583 -45.65 -19.88 -5.51
N GLY A 584 -46.38 -20.87 -5.01
CA GLY A 584 -45.82 -22.02 -4.33
C GLY A 584 -44.94 -22.78 -5.31
N LEU A 585 -43.63 -22.53 -5.25
CA LEU A 585 -42.64 -23.45 -5.77
C LEU A 585 -43.01 -24.85 -5.24
N PRO A 586 -43.16 -25.86 -6.11
CA PRO A 586 -43.63 -27.16 -5.67
C PRO A 586 -42.65 -27.71 -4.65
N ALA A 587 -43.12 -27.91 -3.42
CA ALA A 587 -42.35 -28.50 -2.34
C ALA A 587 -42.04 -29.97 -2.70
N ARG A 588 -40.98 -30.17 -3.48
CA ARG A 588 -40.26 -31.45 -3.54
C ARG A 588 -39.87 -31.77 -2.11
N GLY A 589 -40.60 -32.72 -1.50
CA GLY A 589 -40.53 -32.97 -0.07
C GLY A 589 -39.08 -33.11 0.39
N SER A 590 -38.67 -32.25 1.33
CA SER A 590 -37.31 -32.17 1.79
C SER A 590 -36.94 -33.47 2.51
N ARG A 591 -36.24 -34.37 1.80
CA ARG A 591 -35.22 -35.17 2.47
C ARG A 591 -34.27 -34.19 3.13
N ASN A 592 -33.96 -34.42 4.39
CA ASN A 592 -32.82 -33.77 5.04
C ASN A 592 -31.56 -34.39 4.42
N VAL A 593 -31.10 -33.81 3.31
CA VAL A 593 -29.88 -34.22 2.61
C VAL A 593 -28.69 -33.94 3.51
N HIS A 594 -27.91 -34.96 3.82
CA HIS A 594 -26.86 -34.90 4.82
C HIS A 594 -25.51 -34.98 4.12
N TRP A 595 -25.09 -33.84 3.58
CA TRP A 595 -23.82 -33.70 2.86
C TRP A 595 -22.63 -33.96 3.77
N VAL A 596 -21.65 -34.72 3.30
CA VAL A 596 -20.40 -35.02 4.00
C VAL A 596 -19.27 -34.93 2.97
N ASP A 597 -18.17 -34.24 3.29
CA ASP A 597 -17.03 -34.18 2.37
C ASP A 597 -16.39 -35.57 2.26
N THR A 598 -16.56 -36.21 1.11
CA THR A 598 -15.83 -37.44 0.79
C THR A 598 -14.44 -37.10 0.21
N TRP A 599 -14.25 -35.89 -0.30
CA TRP A 599 -12.96 -35.28 -0.57
C TRP A 599 -13.09 -33.74 -0.50
N ALA A 600 -12.12 -33.07 0.10
CA ALA A 600 -11.94 -31.62 0.02
C ALA A 600 -10.46 -31.25 0.11
N THR A 601 -10.10 -30.04 -0.31
CA THR A 601 -8.72 -29.55 -0.33
C THR A 601 -8.62 -28.04 -0.16
N MET A 602 -7.56 -27.59 0.51
CA MET A 602 -7.34 -26.18 0.85
C MET A 602 -7.13 -25.33 -0.42
N PRO A 603 -8.02 -24.37 -0.73
CA PRO A 603 -7.85 -23.51 -1.89
C PRO A 603 -6.79 -22.44 -1.62
N GLN A 604 -5.96 -22.20 -2.62
CA GLN A 604 -4.83 -21.26 -2.64
C GLN A 604 -4.97 -20.25 -3.79
N LEU A 605 -4.34 -19.09 -3.65
CA LEU A 605 -3.98 -18.24 -4.79
C LEU A 605 -2.87 -18.94 -5.57
N THR A 606 -3.01 -19.05 -6.89
CA THR A 606 -2.04 -19.77 -7.72
C THR A 606 -0.78 -18.94 -7.92
N GLU A 607 0.35 -19.42 -7.39
CA GLU A 607 1.67 -18.86 -7.67
C GLU A 607 2.00 -18.94 -9.17
N VAL A 608 2.76 -17.97 -9.69
CA VAL A 608 3.11 -17.88 -11.12
C VAL A 608 3.76 -19.16 -11.66
N GLY A 609 4.57 -19.86 -10.85
CA GLY A 609 5.20 -21.14 -11.21
C GLY A 609 4.27 -22.36 -11.20
N ASN A 610 3.09 -22.25 -10.58
CA ASN A 610 2.07 -23.31 -10.46
C ASN A 610 0.83 -23.03 -11.35
N LEU A 611 0.85 -21.94 -12.14
CA LEU A 611 -0.10 -21.71 -13.22
C LEU A 611 0.04 -22.78 -14.31
N PRO A 612 -1.04 -23.11 -15.06
CA PRO A 612 -0.94 -24.09 -16.14
C PRO A 612 -0.03 -23.56 -17.26
N PRO A 613 0.83 -24.41 -17.85
CA PRO A 613 1.84 -23.99 -18.82
C PRO A 613 1.22 -23.39 -20.09
N ALA A 614 1.99 -22.61 -20.83
CA ALA A 614 1.56 -22.12 -22.15
C ALA A 614 1.16 -23.30 -23.07
N PRO A 615 0.07 -23.19 -23.86
CA PRO A 615 -0.73 -21.99 -24.14
C PRO A 615 -1.90 -21.73 -23.16
N TYR A 616 -2.01 -22.48 -22.06
CA TYR A 616 -3.16 -22.42 -21.15
C TYR A 616 -3.11 -21.22 -20.20
N THR A 617 -1.92 -20.71 -19.87
CA THR A 617 -1.74 -19.35 -19.35
C THR A 617 -1.35 -18.39 -20.47
N GLN A 618 -1.97 -17.22 -20.46
CA GLN A 618 -1.68 -16.07 -21.32
C GLN A 618 -1.41 -14.84 -20.44
N SER A 619 -0.95 -13.73 -21.04
CA SER A 619 -0.55 -12.52 -20.30
C SER A 619 -1.69 -11.83 -19.52
N ASN A 620 -2.94 -12.15 -19.82
CA ASN A 620 -4.12 -11.53 -19.23
C ASN A 620 -5.27 -12.52 -18.96
N SER A 621 -5.04 -13.83 -19.04
CA SER A 621 -6.09 -14.84 -18.93
C SER A 621 -5.54 -16.25 -18.74
N VAL A 622 -6.35 -17.15 -18.16
CA VAL A 622 -6.01 -18.57 -17.96
C VAL A 622 -7.17 -19.47 -18.40
N PHE A 623 -6.85 -20.61 -19.02
CA PHE A 623 -7.80 -21.60 -19.57
C PHE A 623 -8.80 -21.04 -20.60
N VAL A 624 -8.37 -20.10 -21.45
CA VAL A 624 -9.16 -19.63 -22.61
C VAL A 624 -9.42 -20.79 -23.57
N ASP A 625 -10.68 -21.00 -23.98
CA ASP A 625 -11.12 -22.08 -24.87
C ASP A 625 -10.50 -23.44 -24.48
N SER A 626 -10.64 -23.81 -23.20
CA SER A 626 -9.94 -24.95 -22.62
C SER A 626 -10.87 -25.87 -21.83
N THR A 627 -10.70 -27.18 -22.06
CA THR A 627 -11.22 -28.25 -21.21
C THR A 627 -10.15 -28.65 -20.20
N VAL A 628 -10.55 -28.86 -18.94
CA VAL A 628 -9.71 -29.40 -17.86
C VAL A 628 -10.35 -30.69 -17.33
N ARG A 629 -9.55 -31.74 -17.14
CA ARG A 629 -9.93 -33.05 -16.60
C ARG A 629 -9.06 -33.36 -15.39
N ALA A 630 -9.68 -33.39 -14.21
CA ALA A 630 -9.02 -33.66 -12.94
C ALA A 630 -9.57 -34.95 -12.31
N THR A 631 -8.72 -35.66 -11.57
CA THR A 631 -9.12 -36.88 -10.83
C THR A 631 -9.11 -36.63 -9.32
N PHE A 632 -10.10 -37.18 -8.62
CA PHE A 632 -10.27 -37.07 -7.17
C PHE A 632 -10.66 -38.44 -6.60
N GLN A 633 -10.13 -38.82 -5.44
CA GLN A 633 -10.46 -40.10 -4.80
C GLN A 633 -11.42 -39.90 -3.63
N VAL A 634 -12.55 -40.60 -3.64
CA VAL A 634 -13.57 -40.48 -2.59
C VAL A 634 -13.15 -41.30 -1.34
N SER A 635 -13.24 -40.71 -0.15
CA SER A 635 -12.89 -41.41 1.10
C SER A 635 -14.01 -42.34 1.60
N ILE A 636 -15.27 -41.97 1.41
CA ILE A 636 -16.49 -42.72 1.77
C ILE A 636 -17.44 -42.88 0.57
N PRO A 637 -18.32 -43.91 0.55
CA PRO A 637 -19.24 -44.16 -0.56
C PRO A 637 -20.46 -43.23 -0.53
N GLY A 638 -21.18 -43.13 -1.64
CA GLY A 638 -22.43 -42.35 -1.71
C GLY A 638 -23.22 -42.64 -3.00
N LYS A 639 -24.54 -42.44 -2.97
CA LYS A 639 -25.43 -42.65 -4.14
C LYS A 639 -25.81 -41.37 -4.87
N THR A 640 -25.75 -40.25 -4.15
CA THR A 640 -25.95 -38.91 -4.66
C THR A 640 -24.77 -38.07 -4.18
N ILE A 641 -24.18 -37.30 -5.08
CA ILE A 641 -22.97 -36.50 -4.83
C ILE A 641 -23.16 -35.05 -5.26
N ARG A 642 -22.31 -34.16 -4.77
CA ARG A 642 -22.29 -32.73 -5.13
C ARG A 642 -20.85 -32.25 -5.30
N LEU A 643 -20.62 -31.39 -6.30
CA LEU A 643 -19.33 -30.76 -6.56
C LEU A 643 -19.33 -29.34 -5.99
N ARG A 644 -18.21 -28.92 -5.40
CA ARG A 644 -17.98 -27.55 -4.91
C ARG A 644 -16.83 -26.92 -5.70
N PHE A 645 -17.17 -25.89 -6.47
CA PHE A 645 -16.24 -25.07 -7.23
C PHE A 645 -15.97 -23.75 -6.50
N THR A 646 -14.74 -23.24 -6.60
CA THR A 646 -14.26 -22.09 -5.85
C THR A 646 -13.51 -21.09 -6.73
N ASN A 647 -13.79 -19.82 -6.46
CA ASN A 647 -13.11 -18.67 -7.02
C ASN A 647 -12.61 -17.74 -5.89
N VAL A 648 -12.35 -18.30 -4.70
CA VAL A 648 -12.12 -17.53 -3.46
C VAL A 648 -10.84 -16.68 -3.47
N PHE A 649 -9.89 -16.94 -4.36
CA PHE A 649 -8.72 -16.09 -4.65
C PHE A 649 -8.74 -15.47 -6.05
N GLY A 650 -9.80 -15.69 -6.83
CA GLY A 650 -9.94 -15.12 -8.17
C GLY A 650 -10.14 -13.62 -8.12
N ALA A 651 -9.32 -12.87 -8.86
CA ALA A 651 -9.47 -11.42 -8.99
C ALA A 651 -10.61 -11.00 -9.96
N THR A 652 -11.20 -11.96 -10.68
CA THR A 652 -12.24 -11.76 -11.69
C THR A 652 -13.26 -12.89 -11.65
N ASP A 653 -14.41 -12.70 -12.29
CA ASP A 653 -15.40 -13.76 -12.52
C ASP A 653 -14.79 -14.98 -13.23
N LEU A 654 -15.13 -16.17 -12.74
CA LEU A 654 -14.75 -17.46 -13.31
C LEU A 654 -15.94 -18.06 -14.08
N PRO A 655 -15.97 -18.00 -15.42
CA PRO A 655 -16.98 -18.66 -16.23
C PRO A 655 -16.69 -20.15 -16.39
N ILE A 656 -17.70 -20.99 -16.21
CA ILE A 656 -17.67 -22.43 -16.48
C ILE A 656 -18.84 -22.77 -17.40
N ASP A 657 -18.52 -23.12 -18.66
CA ASP A 657 -19.49 -23.26 -19.75
C ASP A 657 -20.09 -24.68 -19.86
N ALA A 658 -19.38 -25.69 -19.37
CA ALA A 658 -19.90 -27.05 -19.24
C ALA A 658 -19.14 -27.83 -18.15
N VAL A 659 -19.81 -28.74 -17.45
CA VAL A 659 -19.21 -29.68 -16.49
C VAL A 659 -19.80 -31.08 -16.67
N THR A 660 -18.95 -32.10 -16.59
CA THR A 660 -19.31 -33.52 -16.60
C THR A 660 -18.54 -34.28 -15.51
N ILE A 661 -19.11 -35.41 -15.10
CA ILE A 661 -18.48 -36.37 -14.18
C ILE A 661 -18.56 -37.78 -14.76
N ALA A 662 -17.49 -38.56 -14.64
CA ALA A 662 -17.39 -39.93 -15.12
C ALA A 662 -16.44 -40.75 -14.23
N LEU A 663 -16.45 -42.08 -14.38
CA LEU A 663 -15.38 -42.91 -13.86
C LEU A 663 -14.14 -42.83 -14.78
N PRO A 664 -12.92 -42.72 -14.23
CA PRO A 664 -11.69 -42.80 -15.01
C PRO A 664 -11.53 -44.17 -15.67
N ASP A 665 -10.88 -44.18 -16.84
CA ASP A 665 -10.45 -45.39 -17.55
C ASP A 665 -8.92 -45.53 -17.38
N GLY A 666 -8.51 -46.21 -16.31
CA GLY A 666 -7.13 -46.30 -15.87
C GLY A 666 -6.94 -45.93 -14.38
N PRO A 667 -5.68 -45.72 -13.93
CA PRO A 667 -5.38 -45.26 -12.57
C PRO A 667 -5.76 -43.79 -12.36
N ALA A 668 -5.61 -43.29 -11.12
CA ALA A 668 -5.74 -41.88 -10.82
C ALA A 668 -4.85 -41.01 -11.76
N GLY A 669 -5.34 -39.83 -12.13
CA GLY A 669 -4.65 -38.96 -13.08
C GLY A 669 -4.61 -39.50 -14.53
N THR A 670 -5.45 -40.47 -14.89
CA THR A 670 -5.68 -40.84 -16.29
C THR A 670 -6.42 -39.72 -17.04
N ARG A 671 -6.09 -39.59 -18.33
CA ARG A 671 -6.78 -38.70 -19.29
C ARG A 671 -8.04 -39.33 -19.91
N ALA A 672 -8.26 -40.64 -19.71
CA ALA A 672 -9.36 -41.39 -20.30
C ALA A 672 -10.51 -41.63 -19.30
N ILE A 673 -11.73 -41.79 -19.81
CA ILE A 673 -12.95 -41.99 -19.00
C ILE A 673 -13.88 -43.04 -19.59
N HIS A 674 -14.56 -43.78 -18.72
CA HIS A 674 -15.62 -44.70 -19.12
C HIS A 674 -16.88 -43.91 -19.51
N THR A 675 -17.02 -43.52 -20.79
CA THR A 675 -18.13 -42.66 -21.28
C THR A 675 -19.53 -43.17 -20.96
N ARG A 676 -19.74 -44.49 -20.80
CA ARG A 676 -21.01 -45.09 -20.34
C ARG A 676 -21.43 -44.68 -18.92
N THR A 677 -20.53 -44.06 -18.15
CA THR A 677 -20.78 -43.54 -16.80
C THR A 677 -20.95 -42.01 -16.78
N LEU A 678 -20.70 -41.34 -17.91
CA LEU A 678 -20.69 -39.88 -17.96
C LEU A 678 -22.07 -39.30 -17.66
N GLN A 679 -22.10 -38.34 -16.73
CA GLN A 679 -23.26 -37.49 -16.46
C GLN A 679 -22.87 -36.02 -16.62
N THR A 680 -23.78 -35.21 -17.18
CA THR A 680 -23.68 -33.75 -17.16
C THR A 680 -23.98 -33.24 -15.75
N VAL A 681 -23.19 -32.29 -15.28
CA VAL A 681 -23.42 -31.61 -14.00
C VAL A 681 -24.10 -30.26 -14.27
N THR A 682 -25.03 -29.88 -13.39
CA THR A 682 -25.76 -28.61 -13.48
C THR A 682 -25.65 -27.79 -12.20
N PHE A 683 -25.96 -26.51 -12.30
CA PHE A 683 -26.02 -25.54 -11.20
C PHE A 683 -27.36 -24.79 -11.29
N SER A 684 -28.25 -24.97 -10.32
CA SER A 684 -29.62 -24.43 -10.36
C SER A 684 -30.37 -24.75 -11.67
N GLY A 685 -30.16 -25.96 -12.20
CA GLY A 685 -30.75 -26.44 -13.45
C GLY A 685 -30.07 -25.96 -14.75
N LYS A 686 -28.98 -25.18 -14.68
CA LYS A 686 -28.18 -24.76 -15.84
C LYS A 686 -26.93 -25.61 -16.02
N THR A 687 -26.51 -25.86 -17.26
CA THR A 687 -25.25 -26.58 -17.56
C THR A 687 -23.99 -25.72 -17.44
N SER A 688 -24.16 -24.40 -17.25
CA SER A 688 -23.09 -23.42 -17.10
C SER A 688 -23.36 -22.47 -15.94
N ILE A 689 -22.29 -21.89 -15.40
CA ILE A 689 -22.32 -20.92 -14.29
C ILE A 689 -21.19 -19.91 -14.45
N ILE A 690 -21.39 -18.70 -13.93
CA ILE A 690 -20.32 -17.72 -13.70
C ILE A 690 -20.20 -17.59 -12.19
N ILE A 691 -18.98 -17.80 -11.66
CA ILE A 691 -18.67 -17.75 -10.24
C ILE A 691 -18.02 -16.38 -9.97
N PRO A 692 -18.64 -15.49 -9.18
CA PRO A 692 -18.07 -14.18 -8.88
C PRO A 692 -16.67 -14.25 -8.25
N ASN A 693 -15.91 -13.17 -8.32
CA ASN A 693 -14.66 -13.03 -7.57
C ASN A 693 -14.88 -13.27 -6.05
N GLY A 694 -14.00 -14.03 -5.42
CA GLY A 694 -14.11 -14.39 -4.00
C GLY A 694 -15.18 -15.43 -3.64
N ALA A 695 -16.05 -15.84 -4.58
CA ALA A 695 -17.19 -16.71 -4.30
C ALA A 695 -16.87 -18.22 -4.38
N GLN A 696 -17.78 -19.04 -3.86
CA GLN A 696 -17.84 -20.49 -4.07
C GLN A 696 -19.25 -20.90 -4.50
N VAL A 697 -19.38 -21.98 -5.28
CA VAL A 697 -20.67 -22.53 -5.72
C VAL A 697 -20.69 -24.04 -5.57
N VAL A 698 -21.89 -24.58 -5.40
CA VAL A 698 -22.15 -26.02 -5.35
C VAL A 698 -23.05 -26.43 -6.50
N SER A 699 -22.83 -27.63 -7.05
CA SER A 699 -23.70 -28.19 -8.08
C SER A 699 -25.10 -28.54 -7.56
N ASP A 700 -26.02 -28.80 -8.47
CA ASP A 700 -27.20 -29.59 -8.16
C ASP A 700 -26.80 -31.01 -7.72
N PRO A 701 -27.66 -31.75 -6.98
CA PRO A 701 -27.37 -33.12 -6.57
C PRO A 701 -27.30 -34.09 -7.76
N ILE A 702 -26.18 -34.79 -7.93
CA ILE A 702 -25.91 -35.70 -9.04
C ILE A 702 -26.16 -37.14 -8.58
N ASN A 703 -27.01 -37.89 -9.27
CA ASN A 703 -27.28 -39.31 -8.96
C ASN A 703 -26.22 -40.22 -9.58
N PHE A 704 -25.03 -40.20 -9.00
CA PHE A 704 -23.85 -40.93 -9.44
C PHE A 704 -23.31 -41.74 -8.25
N GLU A 705 -23.41 -43.07 -8.31
CA GLU A 705 -23.01 -43.94 -7.20
C GLU A 705 -21.48 -44.15 -7.18
N VAL A 706 -20.85 -43.69 -6.11
CA VAL A 706 -19.42 -43.85 -5.82
C VAL A 706 -19.20 -44.87 -4.71
N LYS A 707 -18.20 -45.74 -4.89
CA LYS A 707 -17.72 -46.68 -3.86
C LYS A 707 -16.61 -46.02 -3.06
N ALA A 708 -16.41 -46.44 -1.81
CA ALA A 708 -15.28 -45.98 -1.00
C ALA A 708 -13.94 -46.23 -1.73
N ARG A 709 -13.04 -45.25 -1.71
CA ARG A 709 -11.74 -45.24 -2.42
C ARG A 709 -11.82 -45.33 -3.94
N GLN A 710 -12.98 -45.06 -4.53
CA GLN A 710 -13.11 -44.94 -5.98
C GLN A 710 -12.58 -43.59 -6.45
N ASP A 711 -11.77 -43.62 -7.51
CA ASP A 711 -11.39 -42.43 -8.25
C ASP A 711 -12.57 -41.97 -9.14
N ILE A 712 -12.82 -40.65 -9.18
CA ILE A 712 -13.75 -40.00 -10.11
C ILE A 712 -13.01 -39.01 -11.00
N ALA A 713 -13.44 -38.86 -12.24
CA ALA A 713 -12.95 -37.86 -13.17
C ALA A 713 -14.01 -36.76 -13.34
N VAL A 714 -13.68 -35.52 -12.92
CA VAL A 714 -14.49 -34.33 -13.24
C VAL A 714 -13.85 -33.67 -14.46
N THR A 715 -14.65 -33.36 -15.47
CA THR A 715 -14.19 -32.64 -16.66
C THR A 715 -15.04 -31.38 -16.87
N TYR A 716 -14.42 -30.21 -16.91
CA TYR A 716 -15.10 -28.94 -17.14
C TYR A 716 -14.47 -28.17 -18.30
N TYR A 717 -15.21 -27.24 -18.89
CA TYR A 717 -14.76 -26.42 -20.02
C TYR A 717 -15.06 -24.94 -19.78
N THR A 718 -14.11 -24.09 -20.16
CA THR A 718 -14.15 -22.64 -20.01
C THR A 718 -13.85 -22.00 -21.37
N ALA A 719 -14.86 -21.37 -22.00
CA ALA A 719 -14.76 -20.80 -23.34
C ALA A 719 -13.96 -19.49 -23.33
N ALA A 720 -14.31 -18.58 -22.42
CA ALA A 720 -13.59 -17.32 -22.24
C ALA A 720 -12.30 -17.47 -21.42
N GLY A 721 -12.19 -18.56 -20.62
CA GLY A 721 -11.21 -18.66 -19.54
C GLY A 721 -11.53 -17.69 -18.39
N GLN A 722 -10.67 -17.67 -17.37
CA GLN A 722 -10.70 -16.61 -16.35
C GLN A 722 -9.79 -15.45 -16.77
N ALA A 723 -10.17 -14.22 -16.44
CA ALA A 723 -9.40 -13.02 -16.77
C ALA A 723 -8.35 -12.69 -15.68
N GLY A 724 -7.19 -12.21 -16.11
CA GLY A 724 -5.99 -12.12 -15.27
C GLY A 724 -5.32 -13.48 -15.02
N THR A 725 -4.26 -13.47 -14.21
CA THR A 725 -3.51 -14.67 -13.78
C THR A 725 -3.76 -15.04 -12.31
N ASN A 726 -4.38 -14.15 -11.53
CA ASN A 726 -4.77 -14.42 -10.14
C ASN A 726 -5.99 -15.34 -10.10
N ILE A 727 -5.73 -16.66 -10.15
CA ILE A 727 -6.75 -17.72 -10.19
C ILE A 727 -6.68 -18.65 -8.97
N THR A 728 -7.78 -19.34 -8.65
CA THR A 728 -7.86 -20.27 -7.51
C THR A 728 -7.45 -21.69 -7.89
N SER A 729 -6.51 -22.29 -7.14
CA SER A 729 -6.05 -23.67 -7.34
C SER A 729 -5.68 -24.35 -6.03
N HIS A 730 -5.20 -25.59 -6.13
CA HIS A 730 -4.43 -26.29 -5.11
C HIS A 730 -3.23 -26.97 -5.80
N PRO A 731 -2.03 -26.34 -5.78
CA PRO A 731 -0.82 -26.91 -6.37
C PRO A 731 -0.31 -28.19 -5.68
N GLY A 732 -0.87 -28.52 -4.52
CA GLY A 732 -0.52 -29.70 -3.72
C GLY A 732 -1.06 -31.05 -4.21
N SER A 733 -1.77 -31.11 -5.35
CA SER A 733 -2.68 -32.23 -5.65
C SER A 733 -2.05 -33.63 -5.68
N ARG A 734 -0.76 -33.74 -6.04
CA ARG A 734 -0.05 -35.02 -6.32
C ARG A 734 -0.82 -35.95 -7.27
N VAL A 735 -1.72 -35.40 -8.08
CA VAL A 735 -2.55 -36.11 -9.05
C VAL A 735 -2.54 -35.31 -10.34
N THR A 736 -2.20 -35.98 -11.45
CA THR A 736 -2.03 -35.34 -12.76
C THR A 736 -3.39 -34.92 -13.30
N SER A 737 -3.62 -33.60 -13.40
CA SER A 737 -4.73 -33.03 -14.17
C SER A 737 -4.30 -32.86 -15.63
N TRP A 738 -5.24 -33.05 -16.56
CA TRP A 738 -5.03 -32.89 -18.00
C TRP A 738 -5.85 -31.72 -18.53
N TYR A 739 -5.36 -31.07 -19.58
CA TYR A 739 -6.09 -29.99 -20.26
C TYR A 739 -5.85 -30.01 -21.76
N SER A 740 -6.85 -29.53 -22.50
CA SER A 740 -7.03 -29.64 -23.95
C SER A 740 -7.78 -28.40 -24.47
N ARG A 741 -7.43 -27.88 -25.65
CA ARG A 741 -8.13 -26.76 -26.29
C ARG A 741 -9.43 -27.20 -26.95
N GLY A 742 -10.49 -26.38 -26.85
CA GLY A 742 -11.82 -26.73 -27.31
C GLY A 742 -12.66 -27.45 -26.24
N ASN A 743 -13.95 -27.65 -26.53
CA ASN A 743 -14.88 -28.33 -25.63
C ASN A 743 -14.83 -29.85 -25.82
N HIS A 744 -14.17 -30.52 -24.88
CA HIS A 744 -13.91 -31.96 -24.86
C HIS A 744 -14.47 -32.64 -23.60
N VAL A 745 -15.46 -32.05 -22.92
CA VAL A 745 -16.01 -32.60 -21.66
C VAL A 745 -16.60 -34.01 -21.81
N THR A 746 -17.08 -34.37 -23.01
CA THR A 746 -17.60 -35.71 -23.37
C THR A 746 -16.56 -36.65 -23.98
N ALA A 747 -15.33 -36.20 -24.22
CA ALA A 747 -14.31 -36.99 -24.92
C ALA A 747 -13.85 -38.18 -24.08
N ALA A 748 -13.90 -39.38 -24.67
CA ALA A 748 -13.49 -40.63 -24.02
C ALA A 748 -12.02 -40.63 -23.57
N ASN A 749 -11.16 -39.88 -24.27
CA ASN A 749 -9.76 -39.69 -23.96
C ASN A 749 -9.31 -38.33 -24.53
N LEU A 750 -8.41 -37.61 -23.85
CA LEU A 750 -7.83 -36.37 -24.34
C LEU A 750 -6.55 -36.68 -25.15
N THR A 751 -6.66 -36.65 -26.48
CA THR A 751 -5.60 -37.12 -27.39
C THR A 751 -5.32 -36.17 -28.56
N ASP A 752 -5.81 -34.93 -28.52
CA ASP A 752 -5.50 -33.92 -29.53
C ASP A 752 -4.08 -33.34 -29.34
N ALA A 753 -3.64 -32.51 -30.29
CA ALA A 753 -2.26 -31.99 -30.32
C ALA A 753 -1.97 -30.89 -29.27
N SER A 754 -2.97 -30.37 -28.57
CA SER A 754 -2.80 -29.36 -27.52
C SER A 754 -2.66 -29.94 -26.12
N VAL A 755 -2.85 -31.25 -25.95
CA VAL A 755 -2.97 -31.90 -24.63
C VAL A 755 -1.72 -31.71 -23.78
N ALA A 756 -1.90 -31.09 -22.62
CA ALA A 756 -0.87 -30.89 -21.61
C ALA A 756 -1.39 -31.29 -20.21
N SER A 757 -0.50 -31.28 -19.21
CA SER A 757 -0.81 -31.78 -17.86
C SER A 757 0.10 -31.21 -16.77
N SER A 758 -0.41 -31.13 -15.55
CA SER A 758 0.34 -30.79 -14.34
C SER A 758 -0.28 -31.40 -13.08
N GLU A 759 0.53 -31.61 -12.05
CA GLU A 759 0.15 -32.17 -10.75
C GLU A 759 -0.49 -31.12 -9.83
N HIS A 760 -1.52 -30.44 -10.34
CA HIS A 760 -2.29 -29.40 -9.66
C HIS A 760 -3.80 -29.63 -9.86
N TRP A 761 -4.62 -29.22 -8.89
CA TRP A 761 -6.08 -29.10 -9.07
C TRP A 761 -6.43 -27.63 -9.27
N TYR A 762 -7.33 -27.32 -10.20
CA TYR A 762 -7.81 -25.95 -10.45
C TYR A 762 -9.32 -25.88 -10.18
N PHE A 763 -9.78 -24.76 -9.61
CA PHE A 763 -11.20 -24.39 -9.40
C PHE A 763 -12.12 -25.33 -8.61
N LEU A 764 -11.75 -26.58 -8.30
CA LEU A 764 -12.54 -27.50 -7.47
C LEU A 764 -11.88 -27.66 -6.09
N ASN A 765 -12.66 -27.54 -5.00
CA ASN A 765 -12.19 -27.72 -3.62
C ASN A 765 -13.08 -28.63 -2.76
N GLY A 766 -14.17 -29.17 -3.30
CA GLY A 766 -14.99 -30.14 -2.56
C GLY A 766 -15.76 -31.11 -3.44
N LEU A 767 -15.93 -32.32 -2.90
CA LEU A 767 -16.78 -33.39 -3.39
C LEU A 767 -17.50 -34.00 -2.19
N GLU A 768 -18.81 -33.91 -2.20
CA GLU A 768 -19.68 -34.30 -1.09
C GLU A 768 -20.54 -35.51 -1.45
N VAL A 769 -20.88 -36.35 -0.47
CA VAL A 769 -21.88 -37.43 -0.56
C VAL A 769 -23.08 -37.14 0.33
N ASP A 770 -24.28 -37.59 -0.06
CA ASP A 770 -25.45 -37.68 0.83
C ASP A 770 -25.36 -38.97 1.66
N ASP A 771 -24.94 -38.87 2.93
CA ASP A 771 -24.93 -39.98 3.91
C ASP A 771 -25.55 -39.51 5.24
N PRO A 772 -26.79 -39.92 5.56
CA PRO A 772 -27.48 -39.60 6.82
C PRO A 772 -26.80 -40.08 8.12
N LEU A 773 -25.78 -40.95 8.04
CA LEU A 773 -24.96 -41.35 9.19
C LEU A 773 -23.56 -40.72 9.16
N GLY A 774 -23.15 -40.18 8.01
CA GLY A 774 -21.78 -39.77 7.75
C GLY A 774 -21.32 -38.56 8.56
N SER A 775 -20.02 -38.28 8.55
CA SER A 775 -19.43 -37.13 9.24
C SER A 775 -18.08 -36.76 8.64
N THR A 776 -17.75 -35.48 8.58
CA THR A 776 -16.46 -35.02 8.04
C THR A 776 -15.41 -34.97 9.15
N PHE A 777 -14.19 -35.42 8.82
CA PHE A 777 -12.96 -35.16 9.56
C PHE A 777 -12.12 -34.15 8.77
N ALA A 778 -12.03 -32.92 9.27
CA ALA A 778 -11.27 -31.84 8.66
C ALA A 778 -9.83 -31.78 9.22
N ILE A 779 -8.84 -31.66 8.34
CA ILE A 779 -7.43 -31.75 8.72
C ILE A 779 -6.68 -30.49 8.24
N VAL A 780 -6.38 -29.59 9.18
CA VAL A 780 -5.64 -28.35 8.96
C VAL A 780 -4.14 -28.64 9.13
N GLY A 781 -3.33 -28.34 8.12
CA GLY A 781 -1.90 -28.64 8.13
C GLY A 781 -1.06 -28.08 6.99
N ASP A 782 0.24 -28.40 7.04
CA ASP A 782 1.26 -27.95 6.09
C ASP A 782 1.59 -28.99 4.99
N SER A 783 2.74 -28.83 4.33
CA SER A 783 3.25 -29.71 3.27
C SER A 783 3.34 -31.19 3.66
N ILE A 784 3.49 -31.51 4.94
CA ILE A 784 3.50 -32.90 5.43
C ILE A 784 2.11 -33.51 5.33
N THR A 785 1.03 -32.73 5.49
CA THR A 785 -0.36 -33.22 5.43
C THR A 785 -0.98 -33.07 4.03
N ASP A 786 -0.57 -32.02 3.30
CA ASP A 786 -0.76 -31.84 1.85
C ASP A 786 -0.31 -33.06 1.04
N GLY A 787 0.75 -33.74 1.47
CA GLY A 787 1.22 -34.99 0.89
C GLY A 787 2.54 -34.90 0.13
N ARG A 788 3.39 -33.90 0.39
CA ARG A 788 4.74 -33.83 -0.18
C ARG A 788 5.54 -35.08 0.21
N GLY A 789 5.91 -35.91 -0.78
CA GLY A 789 6.57 -37.19 -0.57
C GLY A 789 5.68 -38.43 -0.76
N SER A 790 4.36 -38.22 -0.93
CA SER A 790 3.47 -39.25 -1.47
C SER A 790 3.76 -39.50 -2.95
N THR A 791 3.38 -40.68 -3.44
CA THR A 791 3.56 -41.06 -4.85
C THR A 791 2.54 -40.33 -5.71
N THR A 792 2.98 -39.61 -6.75
CA THR A 792 2.09 -38.99 -7.74
C THR A 792 1.14 -40.04 -8.33
N ASN A 793 -0.16 -39.74 -8.37
CA ASN A 793 -1.25 -40.65 -8.77
C ASN A 793 -1.40 -41.92 -7.90
N GLY A 794 -0.72 -41.98 -6.74
CA GLY A 794 -0.72 -43.15 -5.85
C GLY A 794 -1.67 -43.07 -4.64
N ASN A 795 -2.27 -41.90 -4.37
CA ASN A 795 -3.23 -41.65 -3.28
C ASN A 795 -2.83 -42.32 -1.95
N ASN A 796 -1.59 -42.03 -1.52
CA ASN A 796 -0.93 -42.67 -0.38
C ASN A 796 -0.33 -41.68 0.64
N ARG A 797 -0.97 -40.51 0.81
CA ARG A 797 -0.75 -39.59 1.95
C ARG A 797 -1.09 -40.26 3.29
N TRP A 798 -0.73 -39.64 4.41
CA TRP A 798 -1.16 -40.18 5.72
C TRP A 798 -2.69 -40.11 5.90
N ALA A 799 -3.35 -39.04 5.44
CA ALA A 799 -4.82 -38.94 5.43
C ALA A 799 -5.46 -40.02 4.55
N ASP A 800 -4.84 -40.36 3.40
CA ASP A 800 -5.25 -41.47 2.55
C ASP A 800 -5.13 -42.82 3.29
N GLN A 801 -3.99 -43.07 3.95
CA GLN A 801 -3.79 -44.30 4.72
C GLN A 801 -4.75 -44.37 5.92
N LEU A 802 -5.15 -43.24 6.53
CA LEU A 802 -6.14 -43.19 7.61
C LEU A 802 -7.55 -43.57 7.11
N SER A 803 -8.02 -43.04 5.99
CA SER A 803 -9.34 -43.42 5.45
C SER A 803 -9.40 -44.92 5.13
N LEU A 804 -8.31 -45.54 4.66
CA LEU A 804 -8.19 -47.00 4.52
C LEU A 804 -8.27 -47.78 5.84
N ARG A 805 -8.09 -47.13 7.01
CA ARG A 805 -8.28 -47.72 8.35
C ARG A 805 -9.70 -47.48 8.85
N LEU A 806 -10.23 -46.25 8.72
CA LEU A 806 -11.61 -45.89 9.07
C LEU A 806 -12.62 -46.77 8.33
N LEU A 807 -12.42 -47.03 7.04
CA LEU A 807 -13.29 -47.91 6.24
C LEU A 807 -13.34 -49.38 6.68
N LYS A 808 -12.37 -49.86 7.46
CA LYS A 808 -12.31 -51.27 7.92
C LYS A 808 -13.18 -51.52 9.16
N ASP A 809 -13.52 -50.49 9.91
CA ASP A 809 -14.43 -50.58 11.06
C ASP A 809 -15.78 -49.93 10.71
N ARG A 810 -16.87 -50.70 10.80
CA ARG A 810 -18.23 -50.20 10.49
C ARG A 810 -18.66 -49.01 11.36
N ARG A 811 -18.02 -48.81 12.51
CA ARG A 811 -18.29 -47.69 13.42
C ARG A 811 -17.66 -46.38 12.94
N THR A 812 -16.71 -46.42 12.02
CA THR A 812 -16.00 -45.24 11.48
C THR A 812 -15.97 -45.19 9.95
N SER A 813 -16.50 -46.20 9.25
CA SER A 813 -16.53 -46.29 7.78
C SER A 813 -17.45 -45.28 7.08
N HIS A 814 -18.11 -44.41 7.85
CA HIS A 814 -18.96 -43.30 7.39
C HIS A 814 -18.26 -41.93 7.58
N ILE A 815 -16.98 -41.92 8.01
CA ILE A 815 -16.21 -40.70 8.26
C ILE A 815 -15.42 -40.31 7.01
N GLY A 816 -15.83 -39.20 6.39
CA GLY A 816 -15.18 -38.60 5.24
C GLY A 816 -13.96 -37.76 5.62
N ILE A 817 -13.06 -37.53 4.67
CA ILE A 817 -11.82 -36.78 4.86
C ILE A 817 -11.86 -35.48 4.05
N ALA A 818 -11.74 -34.35 4.74
CA ALA A 818 -11.40 -33.05 4.17
C ALA A 818 -9.92 -32.75 4.47
N ASN A 819 -9.06 -32.83 3.44
CA ASN A 819 -7.62 -32.59 3.60
C ASN A 819 -7.30 -31.11 3.36
N GLU A 820 -7.58 -30.30 4.37
CA GLU A 820 -7.44 -28.85 4.38
C GLU A 820 -6.01 -28.41 4.72
N ALA A 821 -5.04 -29.12 4.17
CA ALA A 821 -3.62 -28.79 4.25
C ALA A 821 -3.10 -28.20 2.94
N ALA A 822 -2.03 -27.41 3.04
CA ALA A 822 -1.38 -26.80 1.88
C ALA A 822 0.14 -26.74 2.05
N GLY A 823 0.86 -26.92 0.94
CA GLY A 823 2.31 -26.78 0.89
C GLY A 823 2.79 -25.44 1.47
N GLY A 824 3.79 -25.48 2.37
CA GLY A 824 4.37 -24.27 2.97
C GLY A 824 3.40 -23.41 3.78
N ASN A 825 2.26 -23.95 4.23
CA ASN A 825 1.32 -23.21 5.09
C ASN A 825 1.85 -23.05 6.53
N ARG A 826 1.31 -22.05 7.22
CA ARG A 826 1.78 -21.53 8.51
C ARG A 826 0.58 -21.15 9.37
N VAL A 827 0.72 -21.29 10.69
CA VAL A 827 -0.30 -20.97 11.68
C VAL A 827 -0.44 -19.47 11.92
N LEU A 828 0.69 -18.73 11.95
CA LEU A 828 0.75 -17.35 12.45
C LEU A 828 0.88 -16.28 11.37
N HIS A 829 1.35 -16.66 10.17
CA HIS A 829 1.62 -15.76 9.05
C HIS A 829 1.20 -16.45 7.75
N ASP A 830 0.92 -15.70 6.69
CA ASP A 830 0.59 -16.31 5.40
C ASP A 830 1.84 -16.96 4.77
N GLY A 831 1.66 -18.15 4.18
CA GLY A 831 2.68 -18.89 3.43
C GLY A 831 2.33 -18.90 1.94
N LEU A 832 2.32 -20.09 1.32
CA LEU A 832 1.75 -20.28 -0.05
C LEU A 832 0.20 -20.21 -0.08
N GLY A 833 -0.40 -19.83 1.05
CA GLY A 833 -1.82 -19.63 1.27
C GLY A 833 -2.04 -18.94 2.64
N PRO A 834 -3.25 -18.46 2.96
CA PRO A 834 -3.51 -17.76 4.21
C PRO A 834 -3.18 -18.57 5.46
N ASN A 835 -2.82 -17.87 6.53
CA ASN A 835 -2.49 -18.46 7.82
C ASN A 835 -3.62 -19.36 8.40
N ALA A 836 -3.25 -20.43 9.09
CA ALA A 836 -4.20 -21.42 9.64
C ALA A 836 -5.23 -20.78 10.58
N LEU A 837 -4.79 -19.86 11.45
CA LEU A 837 -5.65 -19.15 12.40
C LEU A 837 -6.75 -18.35 11.70
N GLY A 838 -6.45 -17.74 10.55
CA GLY A 838 -7.40 -16.97 9.74
C GLY A 838 -8.37 -17.83 8.91
N ARG A 839 -8.08 -19.12 8.68
CA ARG A 839 -8.87 -19.98 7.77
C ARG A 839 -9.73 -21.06 8.43
N ILE A 840 -9.68 -21.24 9.77
CA ILE A 840 -10.53 -22.20 10.50
C ILE A 840 -12.02 -22.09 10.15
N ASP A 841 -12.55 -20.88 10.03
CA ASP A 841 -13.97 -20.68 9.70
C ASP A 841 -14.32 -21.20 8.29
N ARG A 842 -13.42 -21.04 7.31
CA ARG A 842 -13.58 -21.49 5.93
C ARG A 842 -13.37 -23.00 5.79
N ASP A 843 -12.37 -23.54 6.48
CA ASP A 843 -11.82 -24.88 6.23
C ASP A 843 -12.26 -25.91 7.29
N VAL A 844 -12.88 -25.48 8.39
CA VAL A 844 -13.44 -26.37 9.42
C VAL A 844 -14.91 -26.06 9.69
N LEU A 845 -15.25 -24.80 9.99
CA LEU A 845 -16.60 -24.46 10.46
C LEU A 845 -17.65 -24.39 9.35
N ALA A 846 -17.26 -23.95 8.15
CA ALA A 846 -18.12 -23.88 6.97
C ALA A 846 -18.22 -25.22 6.21
N GLN A 847 -17.41 -26.23 6.54
CA GLN A 847 -17.43 -27.52 5.86
C GLN A 847 -18.60 -28.41 6.34
N PRO A 848 -19.26 -29.15 5.43
CA PRO A 848 -20.49 -29.88 5.72
C PRO A 848 -20.29 -31.01 6.73
N ASN A 849 -21.06 -30.99 7.81
CA ASN A 849 -21.19 -32.03 8.84
C ASN A 849 -19.85 -32.51 9.44
N VAL A 850 -18.91 -31.58 9.66
CA VAL A 850 -17.71 -31.82 10.46
C VAL A 850 -18.12 -32.21 11.89
N LYS A 851 -17.54 -33.31 12.40
CA LYS A 851 -17.60 -33.69 13.84
C LYS A 851 -16.23 -33.82 14.47
N TYR A 852 -15.20 -33.87 13.65
CA TYR A 852 -13.80 -34.05 14.04
C TYR A 852 -12.94 -33.05 13.29
N ALA A 853 -12.03 -32.39 13.97
CA ALA A 853 -11.00 -31.55 13.37
C ALA A 853 -9.62 -31.94 13.89
N MET A 854 -8.58 -31.71 13.09
CA MET A 854 -7.20 -31.87 13.52
C MET A 854 -6.34 -30.69 13.09
N ILE A 855 -5.46 -30.25 13.99
CA ILE A 855 -4.38 -29.30 13.69
C ILE A 855 -3.06 -30.08 13.69
N TYR A 856 -2.40 -30.13 12.54
CA TYR A 856 -1.04 -30.66 12.39
C TYR A 856 -0.26 -29.74 11.45
N GLU A 857 0.18 -28.62 12.04
CA GLU A 857 0.83 -27.50 11.36
C GLU A 857 1.87 -26.84 12.29
N GLY A 858 2.53 -25.78 11.84
CA GLY A 858 3.44 -24.95 12.63
C GLY A 858 4.93 -25.23 12.41
N ILE A 859 5.28 -26.26 11.63
CA ILE A 859 6.69 -26.56 11.31
C ILE A 859 7.35 -25.42 10.52
N ASN A 860 6.59 -24.80 9.61
CA ASN A 860 7.04 -23.66 8.81
C ASN A 860 7.09 -22.36 9.62
N ASP A 861 6.34 -22.22 10.73
CA ASP A 861 6.48 -21.06 11.61
C ASP A 861 7.81 -21.08 12.36
N ILE A 862 8.28 -22.26 12.74
CA ILE A 862 9.58 -22.46 13.37
C ILE A 862 10.70 -22.40 12.32
N GLY A 863 10.49 -23.01 11.14
CA GLY A 863 11.51 -23.19 10.10
C GLY A 863 11.66 -22.05 9.08
N THR A 864 10.68 -21.15 8.94
CA THR A 864 10.71 -20.02 7.99
C THR A 864 10.92 -18.68 8.70
N GLY A 865 12.19 -18.35 8.93
CA GLY A 865 12.66 -17.08 9.51
C GLY A 865 14.10 -16.76 9.07
N ASN A 866 14.74 -15.80 9.73
CA ASN A 866 16.10 -15.33 9.44
C ASN A 866 17.15 -16.44 9.32
N SER A 867 18.18 -16.21 8.50
CA SER A 867 19.38 -17.08 8.46
C SER A 867 20.17 -17.08 9.77
N THR A 868 20.04 -16.01 10.56
CA THR A 868 20.50 -15.92 11.95
C THR A 868 19.29 -15.89 12.87
N THR A 869 18.85 -17.05 13.33
CA THR A 869 17.71 -17.18 14.25
C THR A 869 18.03 -16.59 15.63
N SER A 870 17.33 -15.54 16.08
CA SER A 870 17.48 -15.07 17.47
C SER A 870 16.64 -15.91 18.45
N VAL A 871 17.14 -15.98 19.69
CA VAL A 871 16.45 -16.66 20.80
C VAL A 871 15.11 -15.98 21.10
N ALA A 872 15.01 -14.66 20.96
CA ALA A 872 13.80 -13.89 21.22
C ALA A 872 12.68 -14.22 20.22
N GLU A 873 12.97 -14.16 18.91
CA GLU A 873 12.03 -14.54 17.83
C GLU A 873 11.44 -15.94 18.05
N GLN A 874 12.26 -16.89 18.52
CA GLN A 874 11.88 -18.28 18.73
C GLN A 874 11.02 -18.49 20.00
N TYR A 875 11.30 -17.76 21.08
CA TYR A 875 10.40 -17.73 22.24
C TYR A 875 9.04 -17.10 21.88
N GLU A 876 9.03 -15.96 21.17
CA GLU A 876 7.79 -15.32 20.72
C GLU A 876 7.00 -16.24 19.76
N THR A 877 7.67 -16.86 18.79
CA THR A 877 7.06 -17.80 17.83
C THR A 877 6.40 -18.96 18.56
N SER A 878 7.05 -19.54 19.57
CA SER A 878 6.45 -20.63 20.35
C SER A 878 5.32 -20.19 21.27
N ASP A 879 5.37 -18.99 21.85
CA ASP A 879 4.24 -18.43 22.62
C ASP A 879 3.03 -18.12 21.74
N ARG A 880 3.25 -17.51 20.57
CA ARG A 880 2.19 -17.21 19.61
C ARG A 880 1.61 -18.46 18.98
N LEU A 881 2.41 -19.50 18.69
CA LEU A 881 1.91 -20.81 18.25
C LEU A 881 0.99 -21.42 19.31
N ILE A 882 1.42 -21.46 20.58
CA ILE A 882 0.62 -21.97 21.70
C ILE A 882 -0.70 -21.20 21.83
N TRP A 883 -0.67 -19.87 21.80
CA TRP A 883 -1.87 -19.03 21.83
C TRP A 883 -2.79 -19.29 20.64
N ALA A 884 -2.26 -19.38 19.42
CA ALA A 884 -3.04 -19.65 18.22
C ALA A 884 -3.72 -21.03 18.27
N TYR A 885 -3.01 -22.08 18.74
CA TYR A 885 -3.62 -23.40 18.96
C TYR A 885 -4.81 -23.33 19.94
N GLN A 886 -4.72 -22.52 20.99
CA GLN A 886 -5.84 -22.30 21.92
C GLN A 886 -7.01 -21.58 21.24
N GLN A 887 -6.76 -20.51 20.47
CA GLN A 887 -7.83 -19.79 19.78
C GLN A 887 -8.52 -20.62 18.68
N MET A 888 -7.77 -21.46 17.96
CA MET A 888 -8.34 -22.37 16.97
C MET A 888 -9.17 -23.47 17.63
N ALA A 889 -8.70 -24.06 18.74
CA ALA A 889 -9.46 -25.04 19.49
C ALA A 889 -10.77 -24.48 20.06
N GLU A 890 -10.74 -23.29 20.68
CA GLU A 890 -11.92 -22.62 21.25
C GLU A 890 -13.03 -22.40 20.19
N ARG A 891 -12.67 -21.93 18.98
CA ARG A 891 -13.61 -21.74 17.86
C ARG A 891 -14.22 -23.05 17.38
N ILE A 892 -13.42 -24.12 17.32
CA ILE A 892 -13.87 -25.45 16.88
C ILE A 892 -14.76 -26.11 17.95
N HIS A 893 -14.40 -26.00 19.24
CA HIS A 893 -15.23 -26.44 20.37
C HIS A 893 -16.54 -25.67 20.49
N THR A 894 -16.54 -24.37 20.19
CA THR A 894 -17.77 -23.56 20.15
C THR A 894 -18.79 -24.08 19.12
N ALA A 895 -18.32 -24.70 18.04
CA ALA A 895 -19.17 -25.37 17.05
C ALA A 895 -19.57 -26.82 17.43
N GLY A 896 -19.13 -27.33 18.59
CA GLY A 896 -19.41 -28.71 19.04
C GLY A 896 -18.58 -29.79 18.35
N ILE A 897 -17.50 -29.43 17.67
CA ILE A 897 -16.61 -30.33 16.93
C ILE A 897 -15.49 -30.81 17.88
N LYS A 898 -15.20 -32.12 17.92
CA LYS A 898 -14.04 -32.64 18.67
C LYS A 898 -12.75 -32.20 17.96
N VAL A 899 -11.79 -31.63 18.68
CA VAL A 899 -10.55 -31.09 18.10
C VAL A 899 -9.31 -31.85 18.59
N PHE A 900 -8.48 -32.29 17.66
CA PHE A 900 -7.24 -33.03 17.91
C PHE A 900 -6.03 -32.19 17.51
N ILE A 901 -4.88 -32.45 18.14
CA ILE A 901 -3.59 -31.84 17.75
C ILE A 901 -2.50 -32.92 17.63
N ALA A 902 -1.55 -32.72 16.71
CA ALA A 902 -0.37 -33.57 16.58
C ALA A 902 0.92 -32.83 16.94
N THR A 903 1.93 -33.55 17.46
CA THR A 903 3.26 -32.99 17.71
C THR A 903 4.03 -32.75 16.41
N ILE A 904 4.70 -31.60 16.33
CA ILE A 904 5.53 -31.17 15.18
C ILE A 904 6.71 -32.13 15.05
N THR A 905 6.78 -32.87 13.93
CA THR A 905 7.82 -33.89 13.70
C THR A 905 9.22 -33.29 13.60
N PRO A 906 10.28 -34.08 13.85
CA PRO A 906 11.65 -33.59 13.68
C PRO A 906 11.93 -33.24 12.23
N PHE A 907 12.75 -32.22 12.02
CA PHE A 907 13.13 -31.74 10.69
C PHE A 907 14.63 -31.50 10.53
N ASN A 908 15.48 -31.96 11.46
CA ASN A 908 16.94 -31.94 11.25
C ASN A 908 17.37 -33.07 10.29
N GLN A 909 18.52 -32.86 9.65
CA GLN A 909 19.23 -33.88 8.85
C GLN A 909 20.37 -34.53 9.65
N PRO A 910 20.92 -35.66 9.16
CA PRO A 910 22.20 -36.20 9.63
C PRO A 910 23.35 -35.18 9.46
N ALA A 911 24.38 -35.30 10.29
CA ALA A 911 25.41 -34.26 10.47
C ALA A 911 26.37 -34.05 9.27
N ASP A 912 26.25 -34.85 8.22
CA ASP A 912 26.96 -34.72 6.94
C ASP A 912 26.18 -33.89 5.89
N ARG A 913 24.93 -33.50 6.18
CA ARG A 913 24.07 -32.70 5.29
C ARG A 913 23.66 -31.37 5.92
N PHE A 914 23.25 -30.40 5.09
CA PHE A 914 22.83 -29.06 5.52
C PHE A 914 21.32 -28.86 5.35
N GLN A 915 20.64 -28.52 6.45
CA GLN A 915 19.20 -28.27 6.48
C GLN A 915 18.92 -26.76 6.70
N PRO A 916 18.58 -25.97 5.66
CA PRO A 916 18.39 -24.52 5.79
C PRO A 916 17.22 -24.10 6.69
N VAL A 917 16.27 -25.00 6.95
CA VAL A 917 15.13 -24.73 7.84
C VAL A 917 15.42 -25.06 9.31
N TRP A 918 16.54 -25.69 9.65
CA TRP A 918 16.84 -26.16 11.02
C TRP A 918 18.06 -25.50 11.67
N ASP A 919 17.94 -25.23 12.97
CA ASP A 919 19.07 -24.91 13.86
C ASP A 919 18.76 -25.35 15.31
N ALA A 920 19.72 -25.14 16.21
CA ALA A 920 19.62 -25.54 17.61
C ALA A 920 18.61 -24.74 18.44
N GLU A 921 18.25 -23.50 18.06
CA GLU A 921 17.19 -22.74 18.72
C GLU A 921 15.81 -23.17 18.20
N ARG A 922 15.69 -23.40 16.88
CA ARG A 922 14.48 -23.98 16.25
C ARG A 922 14.12 -25.35 16.83
N GLU A 923 15.09 -26.20 17.15
CA GLU A 923 14.82 -27.46 17.87
C GLU A 923 14.30 -27.20 19.30
N LYS A 924 14.83 -26.21 20.04
CA LYS A 924 14.30 -25.86 21.37
C LYS A 924 12.85 -25.36 21.27
N THR A 925 12.52 -24.56 20.26
CA THR A 925 11.16 -24.11 19.95
C THR A 925 10.23 -25.28 19.69
N ARG A 926 10.66 -26.20 18.81
CA ARG A 926 9.92 -27.42 18.49
C ARG A 926 9.68 -28.28 19.73
N GLN A 927 10.68 -28.47 20.58
CA GLN A 927 10.55 -29.19 21.84
C GLN A 927 9.67 -28.45 22.86
N ARG A 928 9.74 -27.12 22.94
CA ARG A 928 8.88 -26.29 23.81
C ARG A 928 7.41 -26.40 23.41
N VAL A 929 7.11 -26.24 22.13
CA VAL A 929 5.75 -26.40 21.57
C VAL A 929 5.28 -27.83 21.74
N ASN A 930 6.09 -28.83 21.39
CA ASN A 930 5.72 -30.25 21.54
C ASN A 930 5.56 -30.69 23.00
N LYS A 931 6.28 -30.08 23.95
CA LYS A 931 6.06 -30.30 25.37
C LYS A 931 4.68 -29.76 25.78
N TRP A 932 4.35 -28.52 25.41
CA TRP A 932 3.03 -27.96 25.67
C TRP A 932 1.93 -28.82 25.03
N ILE A 933 2.09 -29.22 23.76
CA ILE A 933 1.16 -30.12 23.06
C ILE A 933 0.94 -31.43 23.84
N ARG A 934 1.97 -32.03 24.45
CA ARG A 934 1.83 -33.25 25.26
C ARG A 934 1.19 -33.04 26.65
N GLU A 935 1.29 -31.83 27.20
CA GLU A 935 0.88 -31.51 28.58
C GLU A 935 -0.46 -30.73 28.66
N ASN A 936 -1.01 -30.32 27.52
CA ASN A 936 -2.24 -29.52 27.43
C ASN A 936 -3.52 -30.28 27.84
N LYS A 937 -4.60 -29.52 28.07
CA LYS A 937 -5.99 -30.03 28.29
C LYS A 937 -7.04 -29.26 27.46
N VAL A 938 -6.59 -28.71 26.34
CA VAL A 938 -7.32 -27.86 25.38
C VAL A 938 -7.90 -28.70 24.24
N PHE A 939 -7.20 -29.76 23.84
CA PHE A 939 -7.63 -30.66 22.76
C PHE A 939 -8.22 -31.96 23.31
N ASP A 940 -9.23 -32.52 22.61
CA ASP A 940 -9.85 -33.81 22.95
C ASP A 940 -8.86 -34.98 22.86
N ALA A 941 -7.87 -34.86 21.99
CA ALA A 941 -6.78 -35.83 21.85
C ALA A 941 -5.48 -35.19 21.35
N VAL A 942 -4.37 -35.80 21.75
CA VAL A 942 -3.01 -35.46 21.31
C VAL A 942 -2.39 -36.67 20.63
N LEU A 943 -1.87 -36.49 19.42
CA LEU A 943 -1.14 -37.52 18.68
C LEU A 943 0.35 -37.22 18.65
N ASP A 944 1.17 -38.10 19.21
CA ASP A 944 2.61 -37.87 19.30
C ASP A 944 3.35 -38.31 18.02
N PHE A 945 3.07 -37.65 16.89
CA PHE A 945 3.70 -37.92 15.59
C PHE A 945 5.22 -37.76 15.62
N ASP A 946 5.77 -36.82 16.39
CA ASP A 946 7.22 -36.73 16.68
C ASP A 946 7.77 -38.09 17.16
N LYS A 947 7.14 -38.69 18.17
CA LYS A 947 7.54 -40.00 18.71
C LYS A 947 7.36 -41.15 17.70
N VAL A 948 6.44 -41.04 16.75
CA VAL A 948 6.22 -42.06 15.70
C VAL A 948 7.39 -42.12 14.71
N VAL A 949 7.90 -40.95 14.29
CA VAL A 949 8.84 -40.88 13.16
C VAL A 949 10.30 -40.60 13.54
N ARG A 950 10.58 -40.03 14.72
CA ARG A 950 11.95 -39.67 15.14
C ARG A 950 12.85 -40.88 15.31
N ASN A 951 14.14 -40.70 15.07
CA ASN A 951 15.17 -41.69 15.38
C ASN A 951 15.32 -41.82 16.92
N PRO A 952 15.23 -43.03 17.52
CA PRO A 952 15.41 -43.22 18.96
C PRO A 952 16.78 -42.78 19.50
N GLU A 953 17.84 -42.86 18.68
CA GLU A 953 19.21 -42.50 19.04
C GLU A 953 19.50 -41.01 18.79
N HIS A 954 18.80 -40.41 17.82
CA HIS A 954 18.91 -38.99 17.45
C HIS A 954 17.53 -38.32 17.33
N PRO A 955 16.85 -37.98 18.46
CA PRO A 955 15.43 -37.60 18.47
C PRO A 955 15.05 -36.28 17.77
N ASN A 956 16.03 -35.53 17.26
CA ASN A 956 15.86 -34.35 16.41
C ASN A 956 15.85 -34.67 14.89
N VAL A 957 16.15 -35.92 14.50
CA VAL A 957 16.19 -36.41 13.11
C VAL A 957 15.11 -37.47 12.90
N MET A 958 14.54 -37.55 11.69
CA MET A 958 13.59 -38.61 11.30
C MET A 958 14.31 -39.96 11.09
N GLN A 959 13.62 -41.10 11.27
CA GLN A 959 14.15 -42.40 10.84
C GLN A 959 14.26 -42.46 9.31
N GLU A 960 15.41 -42.90 8.78
CA GLU A 960 15.70 -42.95 7.34
C GLU A 960 14.62 -43.65 6.49
N ARG A 961 14.09 -44.78 7.00
CA ARG A 961 12.99 -45.55 6.40
C ARG A 961 11.67 -44.78 6.20
N TYR A 962 11.51 -43.62 6.84
CA TYR A 962 10.34 -42.75 6.70
C TYR A 962 10.63 -41.51 5.85
N ASN A 963 11.89 -41.18 5.60
CA ASN A 963 12.36 -40.00 4.89
C ASN A 963 11.91 -39.97 3.42
N PHE A 964 11.70 -38.78 2.86
CA PHE A 964 11.53 -38.54 1.40
C PHE A 964 12.81 -38.04 0.70
N ASP A 965 13.96 -38.07 1.39
CA ASP A 965 15.27 -37.50 1.02
C ASP A 965 15.43 -35.98 1.27
N ASP A 966 14.65 -35.41 2.20
CA ASP A 966 14.87 -34.05 2.74
C ASP A 966 14.81 -33.94 4.28
N PHE A 967 14.46 -35.05 4.97
CA PHE A 967 14.23 -35.20 6.42
C PHE A 967 13.19 -34.24 7.04
N LEU A 968 12.43 -33.53 6.21
CA LEU A 968 11.26 -32.73 6.62
C LEU A 968 9.97 -33.47 6.27
N HIS A 969 9.94 -34.08 5.08
CA HIS A 969 8.79 -34.78 4.51
C HIS A 969 8.96 -36.31 4.59
N MET A 970 7.82 -37.00 4.47
CA MET A 970 7.76 -38.44 4.62
C MET A 970 7.47 -39.14 3.29
N GLY A 971 8.17 -40.24 3.05
CA GLY A 971 7.78 -41.21 2.04
C GLY A 971 6.52 -41.98 2.43
N PRO A 972 5.96 -42.81 1.52
CA PRO A 972 4.73 -43.55 1.76
C PRO A 972 4.76 -44.54 2.95
N GLU A 973 5.95 -44.91 3.45
CA GLU A 973 6.08 -45.69 4.70
C GLU A 973 5.87 -44.82 5.94
N GLY A 974 6.50 -43.64 6.01
CA GLY A 974 6.31 -42.69 7.12
C GLY A 974 4.87 -42.21 7.23
N TYR A 975 4.23 -41.93 6.09
CA TYR A 975 2.80 -41.63 6.04
C TYR A 975 1.89 -42.77 6.50
N ARG A 976 2.28 -44.04 6.26
CA ARG A 976 1.57 -45.18 6.84
C ARG A 976 1.78 -45.25 8.34
N ALA A 977 3.01 -45.03 8.83
CA ALA A 977 3.31 -45.03 10.26
C ALA A 977 2.52 -43.96 11.03
N LEU A 978 2.39 -42.74 10.49
CA LEU A 978 1.50 -41.71 11.06
C LEU A 978 0.06 -42.22 11.13
N ALA A 979 -0.49 -42.66 10.01
CA ALA A 979 -1.88 -43.13 9.93
C ALA A 979 -2.17 -44.33 10.85
N ASP A 980 -1.22 -45.25 11.00
CA ASP A 980 -1.33 -46.43 11.86
C ASP A 980 -1.22 -46.12 13.35
N SER A 981 -0.57 -45.00 13.73
CA SER A 981 -0.51 -44.55 15.12
C SER A 981 -1.86 -44.04 15.66
N ILE A 982 -2.80 -43.64 14.78
CA ILE A 982 -4.05 -42.97 15.17
C ILE A 982 -5.03 -44.00 15.76
N PRO A 983 -5.49 -43.84 17.02
CA PRO A 983 -6.50 -44.71 17.61
C PRO A 983 -7.87 -44.43 17.01
N LEU A 984 -8.52 -45.43 16.40
CA LEU A 984 -9.86 -45.26 15.82
C LEU A 984 -10.94 -44.99 16.89
N SER A 985 -10.65 -45.23 18.18
CA SER A 985 -11.53 -44.94 19.31
C SER A 985 -11.77 -43.45 19.57
N LEU A 986 -10.99 -42.54 18.97
CA LEU A 986 -11.24 -41.10 19.04
C LEU A 986 -12.52 -40.69 18.28
N PHE A 987 -12.89 -41.50 17.27
CA PHE A 987 -13.99 -41.29 16.35
C PHE A 987 -15.28 -42.03 16.77
N LEU A 988 -15.40 -42.39 18.05
CA LEU A 988 -16.54 -43.08 18.66
C LEU A 988 -17.29 -42.21 19.69
#